data_AF-A0A178ZC39-F1
#
_entry.id   AF-A0A178ZC39-F1
#
_cell.length_a   1.000
_cell.length_b   1.000
_cell.length_c   1.000
_cell.angle_alpha   90.00
_cell.angle_beta   90.00
_cell.angle_gamma   90.00
#
_symmetry.space_group_name_H-M   'P 1'
#
loop_
_entity.id
_entity.type
_entity.pdbx_description
1 polymer ?
#
loop_
_entity_poly.entity_id
_entity_poly.type
_entity_poly.pdbx_seq_one_letter_code
_entity_poly.pdbx_strand_id
1 'polypeptide(L)'
;MDILHVDMSEDFDFRLEFDIKEDIQGELADFVRLVRLNRIKEARSHFRRVLLPHAKLFPVFAEYAELLVSEHSYQELLETLPESQNGCGYSREEWLLVEMLKTLAMLHTEKDVDGAWQTVRRWPGFPDAGQATGLNAIQIQCLEIWLQIYVDLITILDSLTIQLDGSQPSAAQAQPQNWQRSRQLIFTLLEKHQDWEAHKFLLLLLRVSTQDEAYQLFSDYLSKLRSRSERDETEIIARLNVTSAYLNHVWLHGSRQPLATLIQLNSMMYQDLAALSLDSPKAKFRYVGMIGKIYTGYLYRRVISGLTPKSDALEWVSRSTQPLEALILPISLLILLAITDSVTDSDFLFLYDARHALSQQNEPGALISTQPWAPMKQTYTGNKYLDRRLTILVSLYFSALDGTRPDASLIFLYSWGQNLALWILIHAESMRAANRGKLILTSVTALGLMAVFIGHGRVVPLWFAIHLWTSPTVLNPFAYQLTVDNPFKVALLPFGVITGLGIPTLVMCLPAPALVSFETKQVWTAIYQLWPICVYLSNFTLTTIAICVNPRASILNESEKAAMSQKYFRRTLLAAIIFSAGTHLTYLALLIPQVRAVLPVADSSTHSSQQYHLRYIARLFYLQWSSDIAVGGTAVFIWGLALRLPAKIQELSLYTATKQIITTILVAALLGPSAAAAIDIMARDGNILLPPESTPAKQKFR
;
A
#
# COMPACT_ATOMS: atom_id res chain seq x y z
N MET A 1 86.04 -2.40 -6.14
CA MET A 1 84.82 -3.14 -6.54
C MET A 1 83.83 -2.85 -5.42
N ASP A 2 83.28 -1.63 -5.45
CA ASP A 2 82.45 -1.08 -4.37
C ASP A 2 81.00 -1.27 -4.76
N ILE A 3 80.32 -2.16 -4.05
CA ILE A 3 78.90 -2.44 -4.24
C ILE A 3 78.14 -1.46 -3.36
N LEU A 4 77.56 -0.45 -4.00
CA LEU A 4 76.60 0.49 -3.41
C LEU A 4 75.38 -0.29 -2.91
N HIS A 5 75.19 -0.32 -1.59
CA HIS A 5 73.97 -0.74 -0.95
C HIS A 5 72.92 0.37 -1.19
N VAL A 6 71.98 0.12 -2.09
CA VAL A 6 70.78 0.95 -2.26
C VAL A 6 69.76 0.47 -1.25
N ASP A 7 69.42 1.32 -0.29
CA ASP A 7 68.35 1.10 0.66
C ASP A 7 66.99 1.30 -0.04
N MET A 8 66.13 0.28 -0.02
CA MET A 8 64.80 0.31 -0.67
C MET A 8 63.66 0.48 0.33
N SER A 9 63.92 1.06 1.52
CA SER A 9 62.88 1.27 2.54
C SER A 9 62.26 2.67 2.56
N GLU A 10 62.55 3.54 1.59
CA GLU A 10 61.84 4.81 1.45
C GLU A 10 60.66 4.65 0.49
N ASP A 11 59.45 4.56 1.05
CA ASP A 11 58.20 4.73 0.32
C ASP A 11 58.20 6.12 -0.35
N PHE A 12 58.44 6.15 -1.67
CA PHE A 12 58.24 7.34 -2.48
C PHE A 12 56.74 7.66 -2.58
N ASP A 13 56.25 8.49 -1.67
CA ASP A 13 54.89 9.04 -1.69
C ASP A 13 54.76 10.07 -2.83
N PHE A 14 54.41 9.61 -4.03
CA PHE A 14 54.06 10.48 -5.15
C PHE A 14 52.74 11.23 -4.85
N ARG A 15 52.82 12.37 -4.17
CA ARG A 15 51.71 13.33 -4.11
C ARG A 15 51.60 14.05 -5.45
N LEU A 16 50.81 13.48 -6.35
CA LEU A 16 50.27 14.19 -7.51
C LEU A 16 49.22 15.20 -7.02
N GLU A 17 49.64 16.44 -6.76
CA GLU A 17 48.73 17.58 -6.64
C GLU A 17 48.14 17.86 -8.03
N PHE A 18 46.99 17.26 -8.31
CA PHE A 18 46.18 17.68 -9.45
C PHE A 18 45.45 18.97 -9.07
N ASP A 19 45.73 20.05 -9.79
CA ASP A 19 44.90 21.25 -9.81
C ASP A 19 43.55 20.89 -10.47
N ILE A 20 42.67 20.23 -9.71
CA ILE A 20 41.32 19.89 -10.14
C ILE A 20 40.52 21.20 -10.11
N LYS A 21 40.35 21.82 -11.29
CA LYS A 21 39.36 22.88 -11.46
C LYS A 21 37.98 22.30 -11.15
N GLU A 22 37.36 22.77 -10.08
CA GLU A 22 35.99 22.37 -9.73
C GLU A 22 35.01 22.81 -10.84
N ASP A 23 34.31 21.85 -11.44
CA ASP A 23 33.29 22.10 -12.45
C ASP A 23 31.96 22.46 -11.78
N ILE A 24 31.86 23.71 -11.28
CA ILE A 24 30.66 24.19 -10.59
C ILE A 24 29.42 24.13 -11.48
N GLN A 25 29.58 24.27 -12.81
CA GLN A 25 28.46 24.20 -13.75
C GLN A 25 27.92 22.77 -13.87
N GLY A 26 28.81 21.78 -14.01
CA GLY A 26 28.43 20.36 -13.98
C GLY A 26 27.76 19.97 -12.67
N GLU A 27 28.33 20.39 -11.54
CA GLU A 27 27.80 20.08 -10.20
C GLU A 27 26.43 20.74 -9.94
N LEU A 28 26.22 21.96 -10.47
CA LEU A 28 24.93 22.64 -10.42
C LEU A 28 23.90 21.94 -11.33
N ALA A 29 24.29 21.50 -12.53
CA ALA A 29 23.41 20.75 -13.42
C ALA A 29 22.95 19.43 -12.79
N ASP A 30 23.86 18.72 -12.11
CA ASP A 30 23.53 17.49 -11.36
C ASP A 30 22.60 17.76 -10.19
N PHE A 31 22.82 18.85 -9.44
CA PHE A 31 21.90 19.30 -8.40
C PHE A 31 20.50 19.54 -8.96
N VAL A 32 20.38 20.34 -10.01
CA VAL A 32 19.10 20.66 -10.68
C VAL A 32 18.42 19.39 -11.16
N ARG A 33 19.16 18.46 -11.75
CA ARG A 33 18.63 17.16 -12.19
C ARG A 33 18.07 16.35 -11.01
N LEU A 34 18.76 16.30 -9.87
CA LEU A 34 18.28 15.63 -8.66
C LEU A 34 17.00 16.27 -8.12
N VAL A 35 16.89 17.60 -8.13
CA VAL A 35 15.68 18.33 -7.74
C VAL A 35 14.52 17.99 -8.67
N ARG A 36 14.73 18.06 -9.99
CA ARG A 36 13.72 17.72 -11.02
C ARG A 36 13.20 16.28 -10.89
N LEU A 37 14.08 15.34 -10.56
CA LEU A 37 13.75 13.94 -10.28
C LEU A 37 13.08 13.72 -8.91
N ASN A 38 12.82 14.78 -8.15
CA ASN A 38 12.26 14.75 -6.81
C ASN A 38 13.10 13.88 -5.84
N ARG A 39 14.44 13.89 -6.01
CA ARG A 39 15.43 13.22 -5.14
C ARG A 39 15.98 14.20 -4.11
N ILE A 40 15.07 14.86 -3.40
CA ILE A 40 15.33 16.02 -2.55
C ILE A 40 16.42 15.78 -1.49
N LYS A 41 16.40 14.63 -0.81
CA LYS A 41 17.44 14.29 0.19
C LYS A 41 18.84 14.24 -0.41
N GLU A 42 18.93 13.70 -1.61
CA GLU A 42 20.21 13.56 -2.32
C GLU A 42 20.66 14.91 -2.86
N ALA A 43 19.73 15.70 -3.41
CA ALA A 43 19.99 17.08 -3.81
C ALA A 43 20.53 17.92 -2.63
N ARG A 44 19.92 17.84 -1.43
CA ARG A 44 20.41 18.52 -0.23
C ARG A 44 21.79 18.04 0.22
N SER A 45 22.01 16.73 0.20
CA SER A 45 23.32 16.16 0.52
C SER A 45 24.39 16.61 -0.47
N HIS A 46 24.03 16.69 -1.74
CA HIS A 46 24.90 17.15 -2.82
C HIS A 46 25.24 18.64 -2.65
N PHE A 47 24.22 19.47 -2.46
CA PHE A 47 24.38 20.90 -2.24
C PHE A 47 25.30 21.20 -1.05
N ARG A 48 25.03 20.61 0.12
CA ARG A 48 25.84 20.83 1.33
C ARG A 48 27.29 20.43 1.18
N ARG A 49 27.55 19.37 0.41
CA ARG A 49 28.89 18.81 0.23
C ARG A 49 29.69 19.58 -0.82
N VAL A 50 29.05 20.01 -1.90
CA VAL A 50 29.74 20.48 -3.11
C VAL A 50 29.46 21.96 -3.41
N LEU A 51 28.19 22.39 -3.36
CA LEU A 51 27.78 23.71 -3.82
C LEU A 51 27.71 24.78 -2.72
N LEU A 52 27.61 24.37 -1.45
CA LEU A 52 27.51 25.30 -0.31
C LEU A 52 28.67 26.30 -0.21
N PRO A 53 29.95 25.94 -0.46
CA PRO A 53 31.05 26.91 -0.51
C PRO A 53 30.85 28.01 -1.55
N HIS A 54 30.08 27.71 -2.60
CA HIS A 54 29.81 28.56 -3.75
C HIS A 54 28.43 29.24 -3.67
N ALA A 55 27.75 29.20 -2.52
CA ALA A 55 26.41 29.76 -2.34
C ALA A 55 26.31 31.29 -2.55
N LYS A 56 27.43 32.00 -2.61
CA LYS A 56 27.47 33.43 -2.97
C LYS A 56 27.32 33.68 -4.48
N LEU A 57 27.51 32.65 -5.31
CA LEU A 57 27.25 32.74 -6.74
C LEU A 57 25.74 32.72 -6.95
N PHE A 58 25.21 33.73 -7.62
CA PHE A 58 23.77 33.89 -7.81
C PHE A 58 23.08 32.64 -8.40
N PRO A 59 23.61 31.94 -9.43
CA PRO A 59 22.98 30.72 -9.95
C PRO A 59 22.86 29.61 -8.91
N VAL A 60 23.87 29.44 -8.04
CA VAL A 60 23.85 28.43 -6.98
C VAL A 60 22.82 28.79 -5.91
N PHE A 61 22.78 30.08 -5.54
CA PHE A 61 21.77 30.60 -4.62
C PHE A 61 20.35 30.44 -5.17
N ALA A 62 20.11 30.80 -6.43
CA ALA A 62 18.79 30.80 -7.05
C ALA A 62 18.20 29.38 -7.12
N GLU A 63 19.00 28.38 -7.51
CA GLU A 63 18.56 26.98 -7.57
C GLU A 63 18.33 26.39 -6.16
N TYR A 64 19.12 26.80 -5.16
CA TYR A 64 18.87 26.39 -3.78
C TYR A 64 17.61 27.03 -3.20
N ALA A 65 17.40 28.32 -3.48
CA ALA A 65 16.18 29.01 -3.07
C ALA A 65 14.93 28.36 -3.71
N GLU A 66 14.99 27.99 -4.99
CA GLU A 66 13.93 27.24 -5.66
C GLU A 66 13.64 25.90 -4.97
N LEU A 67 14.69 25.16 -4.59
CA LEU A 67 14.54 23.92 -3.80
C LEU A 67 13.79 24.20 -2.49
N LEU A 68 14.18 25.22 -1.73
CA LEU A 68 13.54 25.57 -0.46
C LEU A 68 12.07 25.98 -0.63
N VAL A 69 11.74 26.71 -1.70
CA VAL A 69 10.36 27.03 -2.07
C VAL A 69 9.57 25.75 -2.37
N SER A 70 10.14 24.83 -3.16
CA SER A 70 9.47 23.56 -3.51
C SER A 70 9.20 22.67 -2.29
N GLU A 71 10.09 22.71 -1.28
CA GLU A 71 9.94 22.00 -0.01
C GLU A 71 9.09 22.75 1.01
N HIS A 72 8.58 23.95 0.69
CA HIS A 72 7.86 24.82 1.61
C HIS A 72 8.69 25.17 2.87
N SER A 73 10.02 25.17 2.75
CA SER A 73 10.98 25.45 3.82
C SER A 73 11.26 26.95 3.93
N TYR A 74 10.20 27.75 4.08
CA TYR A 74 10.26 29.22 4.02
C TYR A 74 11.08 29.85 5.15
N GLN A 75 11.18 29.20 6.31
CA GLN A 75 12.03 29.68 7.40
C GLN A 75 13.52 29.58 7.05
N GLU A 76 13.95 28.42 6.53
CA GLU A 76 15.32 28.24 6.04
C GLU A 76 15.64 29.18 4.86
N LEU A 77 14.64 29.45 4.02
CA LEU A 77 14.76 30.43 2.93
C LEU A 77 15.05 31.83 3.49
N LEU A 78 14.31 32.30 4.51
CA LEU A 78 14.56 33.59 5.16
C LEU A 78 15.98 33.69 5.75
N GLU A 79 16.45 32.61 6.37
CA GLU A 79 17.80 32.53 6.95
C GLU A 79 18.90 32.57 5.87
N THR A 80 18.59 32.14 4.65
CA THR A 80 19.55 32.07 3.53
C THR A 80 19.58 33.36 2.70
N LEU A 81 18.55 34.21 2.78
CA LEU A 81 18.44 35.42 1.97
C LEU A 81 19.43 36.51 2.43
N PRO A 82 20.13 37.19 1.50
CA PRO A 82 21.04 38.28 1.85
C PRO A 82 20.28 39.49 2.42
N GLU A 83 20.85 40.11 3.46
CA GLU A 83 20.21 41.23 4.18
C GLU A 83 20.14 42.53 3.37
N SER A 84 21.11 42.77 2.48
CA SER A 84 21.15 43.97 1.64
C SER A 84 21.84 43.75 0.30
N GLN A 85 21.49 44.57 -0.68
CA GLN A 85 22.11 44.55 -2.01
C GLN A 85 23.60 44.92 -1.94
N ASN A 86 23.95 45.78 -0.99
CA ASN A 86 25.31 46.27 -0.77
C ASN A 86 26.15 45.17 -0.09
N GLY A 87 26.67 44.23 -0.88
CA GLY A 87 27.62 43.21 -0.40
C GLY A 87 27.52 41.85 -1.07
N CYS A 88 26.45 41.57 -1.83
CA CYS A 88 26.27 40.30 -2.54
C CYS A 88 26.74 40.33 -4.00
N GLY A 89 26.94 41.51 -4.59
CA GLY A 89 27.36 41.65 -5.99
C GLY A 89 26.29 41.32 -7.02
N TYR A 90 25.03 41.20 -6.59
CA TYR A 90 23.90 40.87 -7.46
C TYR A 90 23.48 42.05 -8.32
N SER A 91 23.11 41.77 -9.56
CA SER A 91 22.49 42.73 -10.48
C SER A 91 21.14 43.22 -9.94
N ARG A 92 20.61 44.28 -10.55
CA ARG A 92 19.29 44.80 -10.16
C ARG A 92 18.16 43.77 -10.35
N GLU A 93 18.24 42.96 -11.39
CA GLU A 93 17.23 41.92 -11.68
C GLU A 93 17.35 40.75 -10.71
N GLU A 94 18.58 40.37 -10.36
CA GLU A 94 18.87 39.31 -9.38
C GLU A 94 18.41 39.72 -7.97
N TRP A 95 18.67 40.96 -7.58
CA TRP A 95 18.21 41.51 -6.30
C TRP A 95 16.68 41.56 -6.21
N LEU A 96 16.03 41.85 -7.33
CA LEU A 96 14.58 41.89 -7.41
C LEU A 96 13.95 40.51 -7.19
N LEU A 97 14.58 39.45 -7.68
CA LEU A 97 14.18 38.08 -7.35
C LEU A 97 14.32 37.79 -5.85
N VAL A 98 15.44 38.22 -5.23
CA VAL A 98 15.67 38.08 -3.78
C VAL A 98 14.56 38.77 -2.98
N GLU A 99 14.17 39.98 -3.36
CA GLU A 99 13.07 40.71 -2.71
C GLU A 99 11.75 39.94 -2.81
N MET A 100 11.43 39.39 -3.98
CA MET A 100 10.21 38.59 -4.16
C MET A 100 10.25 37.29 -3.34
N LEU A 101 11.38 36.57 -3.31
CA LEU A 101 11.55 35.37 -2.50
C LEU A 101 11.38 35.68 -1.00
N LYS A 102 11.89 36.83 -0.54
CA LYS A 102 11.69 37.30 0.83
C LYS A 102 10.20 37.53 1.13
N THR A 103 9.50 38.23 0.24
CA THR A 103 8.05 38.45 0.37
C THR A 103 7.27 37.15 0.40
N LEU A 104 7.58 36.21 -0.51
CA LEU A 104 6.94 34.89 -0.52
C LEU A 104 7.16 34.15 0.79
N ALA A 105 8.38 34.17 1.32
CA ALA A 105 8.69 33.49 2.57
C ALA A 105 7.96 34.14 3.77
N MET A 106 7.97 35.47 3.87
CA MET A 106 7.23 36.23 4.90
C MET A 106 5.71 35.99 4.84
N LEU A 107 5.14 35.88 3.63
CA LEU A 107 3.72 35.55 3.45
C LEU A 107 3.39 34.19 4.09
N HIS A 108 4.28 33.20 4.01
CA HIS A 108 4.03 31.88 4.56
C HIS A 108 4.37 31.75 6.05
N THR A 109 5.44 32.39 6.52
CA THR A 109 5.92 32.33 7.92
C THR A 109 5.18 33.29 8.85
N GLU A 110 5.06 34.55 8.45
CA GLU A 110 4.53 35.65 9.26
C GLU A 110 3.10 36.06 8.86
N LYS A 111 2.58 35.51 7.76
CA LYS A 111 1.28 35.90 7.17
C LYS A 111 1.24 37.38 6.77
N ASP A 112 2.36 37.91 6.25
CA ASP A 112 2.47 39.28 5.75
C ASP A 112 1.69 39.49 4.43
N VAL A 113 0.37 39.60 4.55
CA VAL A 113 -0.57 39.84 3.44
C VAL A 113 -0.31 41.22 2.79
N ASP A 114 -0.02 42.23 3.59
CA ASP A 114 0.17 43.61 3.10
C ASP A 114 1.46 43.74 2.27
N GLY A 115 2.57 43.16 2.74
CA GLY A 115 3.83 43.12 2.00
C GLY A 115 3.70 42.35 0.69
N ALA A 116 2.99 41.22 0.70
CA ALA A 116 2.66 40.47 -0.51
C ALA A 116 1.85 41.31 -1.50
N TRP A 117 0.86 42.07 -1.02
CA TRP A 117 0.01 42.89 -1.90
C TRP A 117 0.73 44.10 -2.49
N GLN A 118 1.60 44.74 -1.72
CA GLN A 118 2.47 45.79 -2.25
C GLN A 118 3.39 45.27 -3.35
N THR A 119 3.98 44.08 -3.15
CA THR A 119 4.86 43.45 -4.13
C THR A 119 4.11 43.11 -5.42
N VAL A 120 2.90 42.54 -5.30
CA VAL A 120 2.03 42.27 -6.45
C VAL A 120 1.71 43.55 -7.23
N ARG A 121 1.38 44.66 -6.54
CA ARG A 121 1.02 45.94 -7.19
C ARG A 121 2.21 46.67 -7.83
N ARG A 122 3.41 46.55 -7.26
CA ARG A 122 4.61 47.20 -7.80
C ARG A 122 5.07 46.59 -9.11
N TRP A 123 4.75 45.32 -9.35
CA TRP A 123 5.07 44.66 -10.60
C TRP A 123 3.97 44.91 -11.66
N PRO A 124 4.30 45.36 -12.88
CA PRO A 124 3.31 45.63 -13.92
C PRO A 124 2.61 44.37 -14.50
N GLY A 125 2.86 43.19 -13.93
CA GLY A 125 2.31 41.91 -14.35
C GLY A 125 3.11 41.24 -15.47
N PHE A 126 2.44 40.38 -16.24
CA PHE A 126 3.05 39.64 -17.35
C PHE A 126 3.24 40.52 -18.60
N PRO A 127 4.35 40.35 -19.34
CA PRO A 127 4.58 41.04 -20.60
C PRO A 127 3.57 40.60 -21.67
N ASP A 128 3.32 41.46 -22.66
CA ASP A 128 2.52 41.06 -23.83
C ASP A 128 3.24 39.98 -24.65
N ALA A 129 2.49 39.18 -25.41
CA ALA A 129 3.01 38.01 -26.14
C ALA A 129 4.27 38.31 -27.01
N GLY A 130 4.35 39.49 -27.62
CA GLY A 130 5.53 39.90 -28.40
C GLY A 130 6.79 40.11 -27.56
N GLN A 131 6.64 40.56 -26.31
CA GLN A 131 7.74 40.83 -25.37
C GLN A 131 8.18 39.58 -24.61
N ALA A 132 7.31 38.58 -24.47
CA ALA A 132 7.63 37.29 -23.83
C ALA A 132 8.78 36.53 -24.52
N THR A 133 9.00 36.80 -25.81
CA THR A 133 10.11 36.19 -26.58
C THR A 133 11.50 36.71 -26.19
N GLY A 134 11.60 37.83 -25.46
CA GLY A 134 12.88 38.43 -25.05
C GLY A 134 13.30 38.15 -23.60
N LEU A 135 12.52 37.36 -22.85
CA LEU A 135 12.77 37.18 -21.41
C LEU A 135 14.01 36.32 -21.14
N ASN A 136 14.86 36.80 -20.23
CA ASN A 136 15.98 36.02 -19.69
C ASN A 136 15.52 35.07 -18.56
N ALA A 137 16.39 34.16 -18.12
CA ALA A 137 16.03 33.17 -17.09
C ALA A 137 15.60 33.81 -15.76
N ILE A 138 16.26 34.89 -15.34
CA ILE A 138 15.96 35.61 -14.09
C ILE A 138 14.57 36.25 -14.17
N GLN A 139 14.23 36.87 -15.30
CA GLN A 139 12.92 37.48 -15.54
C GLN A 139 11.81 36.43 -15.54
N ILE A 140 12.06 35.25 -16.12
CA ILE A 140 11.12 34.12 -16.06
C ILE A 140 10.91 33.70 -14.60
N GLN A 141 11.97 33.57 -13.82
CA GLN A 141 11.89 33.19 -12.40
C GLN A 141 11.19 34.26 -11.55
N CYS A 142 11.43 35.54 -11.80
CA CYS A 142 10.68 36.63 -11.16
C CYS A 142 9.17 36.52 -11.45
N LEU A 143 8.77 36.24 -12.69
CA LEU A 143 7.37 36.06 -13.05
C LEU A 143 6.75 34.83 -12.37
N GLU A 144 7.52 33.75 -12.22
CA GLU A 144 7.11 32.54 -11.51
C GLU A 144 6.84 32.85 -10.03
N ILE A 145 7.80 33.45 -9.33
CA ILE A 145 7.66 33.79 -7.90
C ILE A 145 6.56 34.83 -7.70
N TRP A 146 6.43 35.82 -8.58
CA TRP A 146 5.33 36.77 -8.54
C TRP A 146 3.96 36.08 -8.64
N LEU A 147 3.81 35.13 -9.58
CA LEU A 147 2.57 34.37 -9.74
C LEU A 147 2.28 33.49 -8.52
N GLN A 148 3.32 32.88 -7.94
CA GLN A 148 3.21 32.09 -6.72
C GLN A 148 2.72 32.94 -5.54
N ILE A 149 3.31 34.11 -5.32
CA ILE A 149 2.86 35.06 -4.28
C ILE A 149 1.39 35.40 -4.49
N TYR A 150 1.00 35.71 -5.72
CA TYR A 150 -0.37 36.08 -6.05
C TYR A 150 -1.36 34.93 -5.77
N VAL A 151 -1.06 33.72 -6.24
CA VAL A 151 -1.89 32.52 -6.05
C VAL A 151 -2.03 32.19 -4.57
N ASP A 152 -0.94 32.21 -3.82
CA ASP A 152 -0.93 31.91 -2.39
C ASP A 152 -1.71 32.97 -1.60
N LEU A 153 -1.55 34.24 -1.97
CA LEU A 153 -2.27 35.35 -1.36
C LEU A 153 -3.78 35.23 -1.55
N ILE A 154 -4.25 34.95 -2.77
CA ILE A 154 -5.68 34.69 -3.02
C ILE A 154 -6.17 33.50 -2.21
N THR A 155 -5.41 32.40 -2.18
CA THR A 155 -5.78 31.19 -1.44
C THR A 155 -5.91 31.48 0.06
N ILE A 156 -5.01 32.28 0.63
CA ILE A 156 -5.05 32.70 2.03
C ILE A 156 -6.28 33.59 2.29
N LEU A 157 -6.53 34.57 1.43
CA LEU A 157 -7.67 35.49 1.56
C LEU A 157 -9.02 34.75 1.50
N ASP A 158 -9.17 33.81 0.57
CA ASP A 158 -10.36 32.96 0.47
C ASP A 158 -10.58 32.10 1.72
N SER A 159 -9.49 31.58 2.30
CA SER A 159 -9.56 30.73 3.50
C SER A 159 -9.97 31.48 4.78
N LEU A 160 -9.67 32.78 4.87
CA LEU A 160 -9.89 33.57 6.07
C LEU A 160 -11.31 34.16 6.15
N THR A 161 -12.14 34.05 5.12
CA THR A 161 -13.49 34.68 5.05
C THR A 161 -13.48 36.18 5.38
N ILE A 162 -12.34 36.85 5.23
CA ILE A 162 -12.23 38.28 5.47
C ILE A 162 -12.90 38.97 4.28
N GLN A 163 -14.08 39.56 4.50
CA GLN A 163 -14.59 40.55 3.57
C GLN A 163 -13.61 41.72 3.58
N LEU A 164 -12.79 41.81 2.55
CA LEU A 164 -12.00 43.01 2.27
C LEU A 164 -12.96 44.19 2.24
N ASP A 165 -12.65 45.22 3.02
CA ASP A 165 -13.40 46.46 3.07
C ASP A 165 -13.58 47.00 1.63
N GLY A 166 -14.78 47.50 1.30
CA GLY A 166 -15.32 47.62 -0.07
C GLY A 166 -14.58 48.53 -1.07
N SER A 167 -13.35 48.93 -0.75
CA SER A 167 -12.40 49.66 -1.59
C SER A 167 -11.39 48.76 -2.31
N GLN A 168 -11.33 47.46 -2.01
CA GLN A 168 -10.47 46.51 -2.73
C GLN A 168 -11.30 45.56 -3.62
N PRO A 169 -10.90 45.33 -4.89
CA PRO A 169 -11.63 44.44 -5.78
C PRO A 169 -11.66 43.03 -5.17
N SER A 170 -12.80 42.35 -5.25
CA SER A 170 -12.89 40.93 -4.91
C SER A 170 -11.79 40.16 -5.65
N ALA A 171 -11.11 39.22 -4.99
CA ALA A 171 -10.02 38.44 -5.59
C ALA A 171 -10.43 37.78 -6.93
N ALA A 172 -11.73 37.49 -7.11
CA ALA A 172 -12.32 36.98 -8.34
C ALA A 172 -12.40 37.99 -9.51
N GLN A 173 -12.33 39.30 -9.24
CA GLN A 173 -12.33 40.37 -10.25
C GLN A 173 -10.92 40.89 -10.58
N ALA A 174 -9.89 40.46 -9.84
CA ALA A 174 -8.50 40.83 -10.09
C ALA A 174 -7.96 40.07 -11.33
N GLN A 175 -8.18 40.71 -12.49
CA GLN A 175 -7.53 40.56 -13.79
C GLN A 175 -7.50 39.18 -14.48
N PRO A 176 -8.61 38.80 -15.14
CA PRO A 176 -8.62 37.79 -16.22
C PRO A 176 -7.54 38.02 -17.29
N GLN A 177 -7.10 39.27 -17.49
CA GLN A 177 -6.03 39.62 -18.43
C GLN A 177 -4.68 39.01 -18.05
N ASN A 178 -4.32 38.98 -16.77
CA ASN A 178 -3.06 38.37 -16.34
C ASN A 178 -3.09 36.86 -16.57
N TRP A 179 -4.24 36.20 -16.38
CA TRP A 179 -4.35 34.75 -16.60
C TRP A 179 -4.20 34.38 -18.07
N GLN A 180 -4.80 35.18 -18.95
CA GLN A 180 -4.61 35.03 -20.39
C GLN A 180 -3.15 35.27 -20.79
N ARG A 181 -2.49 36.27 -20.20
CA ARG A 181 -1.06 36.54 -20.44
C ARG A 181 -0.16 35.41 -19.90
N SER A 182 -0.43 34.86 -18.71
CA SER A 182 0.29 33.71 -18.18
C SER A 182 0.13 32.48 -19.09
N ARG A 183 -1.08 32.25 -19.60
CA ARG A 183 -1.34 31.17 -20.56
C ARG A 183 -0.55 31.38 -21.87
N GLN A 184 -0.51 32.60 -22.40
CA GLN A 184 0.30 32.93 -23.57
C GLN A 184 1.80 32.73 -23.31
N LEU A 185 2.28 33.11 -22.12
CA LEU A 185 3.68 32.87 -21.73
C LEU A 185 3.98 31.36 -21.71
N ILE A 186 3.13 30.53 -21.10
CA ILE A 186 3.30 29.07 -21.10
C ILE A 186 3.49 28.53 -22.52
N PHE A 187 2.66 28.96 -23.47
CA PHE A 187 2.78 28.51 -24.86
C PHE A 187 4.04 29.05 -25.54
N THR A 188 4.44 30.29 -25.25
CA THR A 188 5.69 30.87 -25.76
C THR A 188 6.91 30.09 -25.24
N LEU A 189 6.90 29.68 -23.97
CA LEU A 189 7.94 28.85 -23.37
C LEU A 189 7.98 27.45 -24.00
N LEU A 190 6.81 26.83 -24.22
CA LEU A 190 6.72 25.57 -24.95
C LEU A 190 7.23 25.69 -26.39
N GLU A 191 6.98 26.80 -27.08
CA GLU A 191 7.50 27.01 -28.44
C GLU A 191 9.03 27.16 -28.47
N LYS A 192 9.63 27.57 -27.35
CA LYS A 192 11.08 27.69 -27.16
C LYS A 192 11.75 26.45 -26.56
N HIS A 193 11.02 25.34 -26.37
CA HIS A 193 11.52 24.15 -25.69
C HIS A 193 11.94 24.39 -24.22
N GLN A 194 11.31 25.36 -23.55
CA GLN A 194 11.48 25.63 -22.12
C GLN A 194 10.37 24.94 -21.33
N ASP A 195 10.29 23.61 -21.46
CA ASP A 195 9.18 22.81 -20.94
C ASP A 195 9.17 22.79 -19.40
N TRP A 196 10.35 22.86 -18.77
CA TRP A 196 10.48 22.95 -17.33
C TRP A 196 9.92 24.29 -16.81
N GLU A 197 10.18 25.39 -17.48
CA GLU A 197 9.68 26.68 -17.03
C GLU A 197 8.17 26.75 -17.26
N ALA A 198 7.70 26.31 -18.43
CA ALA A 198 6.28 26.26 -18.78
C ALA A 198 5.45 25.43 -17.79
N HIS A 199 5.97 24.29 -17.32
CA HIS A 199 5.21 23.43 -16.43
C HIS A 199 5.00 24.07 -15.05
N LYS A 200 5.96 24.84 -14.51
CA LYS A 200 5.81 25.52 -13.22
C LYS A 200 4.67 26.53 -13.22
N PHE A 201 4.58 27.36 -14.25
CA PHE A 201 3.45 28.28 -14.43
C PHE A 201 2.12 27.54 -14.52
N LEU A 202 2.09 26.40 -15.23
CA LEU A 202 0.88 25.61 -15.35
C LEU A 202 0.46 25.01 -14.01
N LEU A 203 1.40 24.51 -13.19
CA LEU A 203 1.11 24.02 -11.84
C LEU A 203 0.46 25.10 -10.98
N LEU A 204 0.95 26.33 -11.07
CA LEU A 204 0.39 27.48 -10.37
C LEU A 204 -1.03 27.83 -10.83
N LEU A 205 -1.24 27.91 -12.14
CA LEU A 205 -2.57 28.20 -12.70
C LEU A 205 -3.58 27.12 -12.35
N LEU A 206 -3.19 25.84 -12.35
CA LEU A 206 -4.07 24.73 -11.97
C LEU A 206 -4.58 24.84 -10.52
N ARG A 207 -3.88 25.54 -9.62
CA ARG A 207 -4.35 25.73 -8.23
C ARG A 207 -5.55 26.65 -8.12
N VAL A 208 -5.69 27.59 -9.06
CA VAL A 208 -6.71 28.65 -9.03
C VAL A 208 -7.71 28.57 -10.19
N SER A 209 -7.48 27.68 -11.16
CA SER A 209 -8.36 27.51 -12.32
C SER A 209 -9.68 26.87 -11.92
N THR A 210 -10.75 27.24 -12.61
CA THR A 210 -11.97 26.43 -12.60
C THR A 210 -11.73 25.08 -13.26
N GLN A 211 -12.62 24.11 -13.04
CA GLN A 211 -12.46 22.77 -13.61
C GLN A 211 -12.37 22.76 -15.14
N ASP A 212 -13.16 23.60 -15.82
CA ASP A 212 -13.19 23.69 -17.28
C ASP A 212 -11.92 24.37 -17.82
N GLU A 213 -11.45 25.42 -17.15
CA GLU A 213 -10.18 26.07 -17.46
C GLU A 213 -8.99 25.14 -17.24
N ALA A 214 -8.97 24.40 -16.12
CA ALA A 214 -7.93 23.43 -15.81
C ALA A 214 -7.85 22.34 -16.88
N TYR A 215 -8.99 21.85 -17.36
CA TYR A 215 -9.04 20.89 -18.47
C TYR A 215 -8.52 21.49 -19.78
N GLN A 216 -8.94 22.71 -20.13
CA GLN A 216 -8.46 23.38 -21.34
C GLN A 216 -6.95 23.62 -21.29
N LEU A 217 -6.44 24.18 -20.19
CA LEU A 217 -5.01 24.42 -19.99
C LEU A 217 -4.20 23.13 -20.10
N PHE A 218 -4.68 22.06 -19.46
CA PHE A 218 -4.02 20.76 -19.49
C PHE A 218 -4.07 20.12 -20.88
N SER A 219 -5.22 20.17 -21.55
CA SER A 219 -5.40 19.62 -22.91
C SER A 219 -4.52 20.34 -23.92
N ASP A 220 -4.46 21.68 -23.86
CA ASP A 220 -3.64 22.46 -24.77
C ASP A 220 -2.15 22.18 -24.54
N TYR A 221 -1.72 22.13 -23.28
CA TYR A 221 -0.35 21.76 -22.90
C TYR A 221 0.03 20.39 -23.49
N LEU A 222 -0.80 19.37 -23.30
CA LEU A 222 -0.55 18.04 -23.87
C LEU A 222 -0.55 18.02 -25.41
N SER A 223 -1.42 18.81 -26.04
CA SER A 223 -1.50 18.87 -27.50
C SER A 223 -0.22 19.42 -28.13
N LYS A 224 0.38 20.45 -27.50
CA LYS A 224 1.63 21.07 -27.93
C LYS A 224 2.84 20.16 -27.72
N LEU A 225 2.85 19.34 -26.67
CA LEU A 225 3.90 18.34 -26.46
C LEU A 225 3.77 17.15 -27.43
N ARG A 226 2.54 16.76 -27.80
CA ARG A 226 2.31 15.61 -28.69
C ARG A 226 2.87 15.80 -30.10
N SER A 227 3.03 17.04 -30.57
CA SER A 227 3.55 17.32 -31.92
C SER A 227 5.06 17.12 -32.06
N ARG A 228 5.79 16.75 -31.00
CA ARG A 228 7.25 16.57 -31.03
C ARG A 228 7.64 15.10 -31.19
N SER A 229 8.61 14.81 -32.07
CA SER A 229 9.05 13.44 -32.40
C SER A 229 10.05 12.87 -31.41
N GLU A 230 10.88 13.72 -30.81
CA GLU A 230 11.87 13.36 -29.78
C GLU A 230 11.55 14.10 -28.49
N ARG A 231 11.67 13.40 -27.36
CA ARG A 231 11.36 13.92 -26.03
C ARG A 231 12.57 13.74 -25.15
N ASP A 232 13.07 14.84 -24.58
CA ASP A 232 14.14 14.78 -23.59
C ASP A 232 13.61 14.36 -22.21
N GLU A 233 14.53 14.03 -21.29
CA GLU A 233 14.19 13.63 -19.92
C GLU A 233 13.39 14.72 -19.18
N THR A 234 13.70 15.99 -19.42
CA THR A 234 13.08 17.14 -18.75
C THR A 234 11.62 17.30 -19.17
N GLU A 235 11.32 17.18 -20.46
CA GLU A 235 9.98 17.22 -21.04
C GLU A 235 9.10 16.12 -20.43
N ILE A 236 9.65 14.91 -20.31
CA ILE A 236 8.90 13.77 -19.76
C ILE A 236 8.56 14.02 -18.27
N ILE A 237 9.53 14.50 -17.48
CA ILE A 237 9.31 14.81 -16.06
C ILE A 237 8.28 15.94 -15.90
N ALA A 238 8.43 17.03 -16.67
CA ALA A 238 7.50 18.15 -16.67
C ALA A 238 6.06 17.69 -16.96
N ARG A 239 5.90 16.83 -17.97
CA ARG A 239 4.59 16.27 -18.36
C ARG A 239 3.98 15.37 -17.28
N LEU A 240 4.79 14.54 -16.62
CA LEU A 240 4.34 13.70 -15.51
C LEU A 240 3.88 14.55 -14.32
N ASN A 241 4.61 15.62 -13.99
CA ASN A 241 4.26 16.53 -12.89
C ASN A 241 2.95 17.27 -13.18
N VAL A 242 2.78 17.80 -14.40
CA VAL A 242 1.54 18.46 -14.81
C VAL A 242 0.35 17.49 -14.80
N THR A 243 0.53 16.28 -15.32
CA THR A 243 -0.53 15.26 -15.33
C THR A 243 -0.95 14.90 -13.90
N SER A 244 0.02 14.73 -12.99
CA SER A 244 -0.25 14.49 -11.57
C SER A 244 -1.04 15.64 -10.94
N ALA A 245 -0.61 16.88 -11.16
CA ALA A 245 -1.26 18.06 -10.60
C ALA A 245 -2.68 18.25 -11.14
N TYR A 246 -2.90 18.02 -12.43
CA TYR A 246 -4.23 18.03 -13.03
C TYR A 246 -5.14 16.96 -12.42
N LEU A 247 -4.65 15.74 -12.25
CA LEU A 247 -5.43 14.66 -11.62
C LEU A 247 -5.75 14.98 -10.16
N ASN A 248 -4.83 15.60 -9.42
CA ASN A 248 -5.07 16.07 -8.06
C ASN A 248 -6.11 17.20 -8.02
N HIS A 249 -6.03 18.15 -8.95
CA HIS A 249 -7.02 19.22 -9.11
C HIS A 249 -8.42 18.63 -9.36
N VAL A 250 -8.55 17.69 -10.29
CA VAL A 250 -9.78 16.95 -10.59
C VAL A 250 -10.32 16.21 -9.36
N TRP A 251 -9.43 15.60 -8.58
CA TRP A 251 -9.80 14.88 -7.36
C TRP A 251 -10.37 15.80 -6.28
N LEU A 252 -9.72 16.95 -6.03
CA LEU A 252 -10.16 17.92 -5.03
C LEU A 252 -11.53 18.51 -5.37
N HIS A 253 -11.75 18.89 -6.63
CA HIS A 253 -12.95 19.61 -7.08
C HIS A 253 -14.12 18.69 -7.51
N GLY A 254 -13.98 17.37 -7.39
CA GLY A 254 -15.11 16.43 -7.53
C GLY A 254 -15.65 16.27 -8.96
N SER A 255 -14.79 16.33 -9.97
CA SER A 255 -15.22 16.41 -11.37
C SER A 255 -16.03 15.21 -11.89
N ARG A 256 -16.90 15.49 -12.88
CA ARG A 256 -17.60 14.50 -13.72
C ARG A 256 -16.80 14.11 -14.99
N GLN A 257 -15.47 14.15 -14.96
CA GLN A 257 -14.71 13.81 -16.17
C GLN A 257 -15.01 12.36 -16.63
N PRO A 258 -15.12 12.11 -17.96
CA PRO A 258 -15.35 10.78 -18.49
C PRO A 258 -14.21 9.83 -18.09
N LEU A 259 -14.56 8.61 -17.68
CA LEU A 259 -13.59 7.55 -17.36
C LEU A 259 -12.59 7.31 -18.52
N ALA A 260 -13.02 7.53 -19.76
CA ALA A 260 -12.18 7.46 -20.95
C ALA A 260 -10.97 8.40 -20.90
N THR A 261 -11.14 9.64 -20.42
CA THR A 261 -10.04 10.61 -20.27
C THR A 261 -9.02 10.14 -19.24
N LEU A 262 -9.49 9.59 -18.11
CA LEU A 262 -8.60 9.03 -17.08
C LEU A 262 -7.83 7.80 -17.57
N ILE A 263 -8.48 6.93 -18.36
CA ILE A 263 -7.83 5.76 -18.97
C ILE A 263 -6.77 6.20 -19.98
N GLN A 264 -7.08 7.19 -20.82
CA GLN A 264 -6.13 7.73 -21.79
C GLN A 264 -4.91 8.35 -21.10
N LEU A 265 -5.13 9.11 -20.02
CA LEU A 265 -4.05 9.70 -19.23
C LEU A 265 -3.18 8.64 -18.57
N ASN A 266 -3.79 7.58 -18.03
CA ASN A 266 -3.06 6.47 -17.45
C ASN A 266 -2.14 5.80 -18.50
N SER A 267 -2.68 5.52 -19.70
CA SER A 267 -1.91 4.95 -20.82
C SER A 267 -0.73 5.85 -21.21
N MET A 268 -0.95 7.16 -21.30
CA MET A 268 0.11 8.14 -21.60
C MET A 268 1.20 8.16 -20.52
N MET A 269 0.83 8.16 -19.24
CA MET A 269 1.80 8.13 -18.13
C MET A 269 2.64 6.84 -18.14
N TYR A 270 2.06 5.69 -18.47
CA TYR A 270 2.80 4.44 -18.60
C TYR A 270 3.83 4.50 -19.73
N GLN A 271 3.48 5.09 -20.88
CA GLN A 271 4.41 5.28 -21.99
C GLN A 271 5.57 6.21 -21.61
N ASP A 272 5.30 7.26 -20.85
CA ASP A 272 6.34 8.18 -20.35
C ASP A 272 7.28 7.53 -19.34
N LEU A 273 6.72 6.77 -18.40
CA LEU A 273 7.51 6.02 -17.43
C LEU A 273 8.37 4.93 -18.09
N ALA A 274 7.91 4.37 -19.21
CA ALA A 274 8.67 3.43 -20.01
C ALA A 274 9.81 4.13 -20.79
N ALA A 275 9.55 5.33 -21.31
CA ALA A 275 10.53 6.12 -22.06
C ALA A 275 11.64 6.72 -21.17
N LEU A 276 11.37 6.95 -19.89
CA LEU A 276 12.39 7.35 -18.93
C LEU A 276 13.43 6.23 -18.73
N SER A 277 14.67 6.50 -19.15
CA SER A 277 15.86 5.69 -18.83
C SER A 277 16.29 5.90 -17.37
N LEU A 278 15.36 5.67 -16.43
CA LEU A 278 15.70 5.71 -15.02
C LEU A 278 16.48 4.45 -14.66
N ASP A 279 17.76 4.61 -14.34
CA ASP A 279 18.63 3.56 -13.78
C ASP A 279 18.12 3.04 -12.42
N SER A 280 17.15 3.73 -11.81
CA SER A 280 16.61 3.40 -10.49
C SER A 280 15.15 2.90 -10.58
N PRO A 281 14.92 1.59 -10.35
CA PRO A 281 13.58 1.02 -10.18
C PRO A 281 12.74 1.73 -9.10
N LYS A 282 13.40 2.37 -8.11
CA LYS A 282 12.73 3.12 -7.03
C LYS A 282 12.00 4.36 -7.53
N ALA A 283 12.54 5.05 -8.54
CA ALA A 283 11.92 6.24 -9.10
C ALA A 283 10.65 5.87 -9.90
N LYS A 284 10.73 4.83 -10.73
CA LYS A 284 9.55 4.27 -11.45
C LYS A 284 8.46 3.83 -10.47
N PHE A 285 8.83 3.18 -9.37
CA PHE A 285 7.89 2.70 -8.35
C PHE A 285 7.17 3.83 -7.61
N ARG A 286 7.82 4.96 -7.32
CA ARG A 286 7.18 6.11 -6.67
C ARG A 286 6.11 6.75 -7.54
N TYR A 287 6.38 6.93 -8.84
CA TYR A 287 5.39 7.48 -9.77
C TYR A 287 4.19 6.54 -9.93
N VAL A 288 4.42 5.23 -10.04
CA VAL A 288 3.34 4.23 -10.03
C VAL A 288 2.53 4.27 -8.73
N GLY A 289 3.19 4.41 -7.58
CA GLY A 289 2.52 4.54 -6.28
C GLY A 289 1.67 5.81 -6.15
N MET A 290 2.13 6.95 -6.68
CA MET A 290 1.38 8.20 -6.71
C MET A 290 0.13 8.09 -7.60
N ILE A 291 0.27 7.52 -8.79
CA ILE A 291 -0.85 7.23 -9.70
C ILE A 291 -1.85 6.29 -9.01
N GLY A 292 -1.35 5.23 -8.37
CA GLY A 292 -2.14 4.30 -7.59
C GLY A 292 -2.96 5.00 -6.51
N LYS A 293 -2.36 5.88 -5.71
CA LYS A 293 -3.06 6.64 -4.66
C LYS A 293 -4.17 7.52 -5.23
N ILE A 294 -3.93 8.22 -6.33
CA ILE A 294 -4.94 9.08 -6.98
C ILE A 294 -6.08 8.24 -7.57
N TYR A 295 -5.78 7.15 -8.26
CA TYR A 295 -6.78 6.27 -8.88
C TYR A 295 -7.63 5.56 -7.82
N THR A 296 -6.99 5.09 -6.74
CA THR A 296 -7.67 4.44 -5.61
C THR A 296 -8.52 5.45 -4.84
N GLY A 297 -8.03 6.67 -4.63
CA GLY A 297 -8.78 7.76 -4.02
C GLY A 297 -9.98 8.23 -4.85
N TYR A 298 -9.85 8.26 -6.18
CA TYR A 298 -10.96 8.55 -7.10
C TYR A 298 -12.03 7.45 -7.08
N LEU A 299 -11.62 6.18 -7.16
CA LEU A 299 -12.55 5.04 -7.06
C LEU A 299 -13.26 5.04 -5.70
N TYR A 300 -12.53 5.29 -4.61
CA TYR A 300 -13.08 5.40 -3.26
C TYR A 300 -14.12 6.52 -3.15
N ARG A 301 -13.82 7.74 -3.64
CA ARG A 301 -14.81 8.85 -3.66
C ARG A 301 -16.02 8.55 -4.52
N ARG A 302 -15.86 7.89 -5.68
CA ARG A 302 -16.99 7.55 -6.56
C ARG A 302 -17.91 6.50 -5.93
N VAL A 303 -17.33 5.51 -5.25
CA VAL A 303 -18.06 4.55 -4.43
C VAL A 303 -18.77 5.29 -3.29
N ILE A 304 -18.10 6.19 -2.57
CA ILE A 304 -18.70 6.95 -1.46
C ILE A 304 -19.73 7.99 -1.89
N SER A 305 -19.55 8.69 -3.00
CA SER A 305 -20.54 9.62 -3.56
C SER A 305 -21.75 8.88 -4.11
N GLY A 306 -21.60 7.59 -4.45
CA GLY A 306 -22.73 6.68 -4.66
C GLY A 306 -23.39 6.21 -3.36
N LEU A 307 -22.73 6.35 -2.21
CA LEU A 307 -23.20 5.98 -0.87
C LEU A 307 -23.78 7.16 -0.07
N THR A 308 -23.72 8.41 -0.53
CA THR A 308 -24.46 9.52 0.11
C THR A 308 -25.96 9.30 -0.10
N PRO A 309 -26.74 9.06 0.98
CA PRO A 309 -28.09 8.57 0.86
C PRO A 309 -29.01 9.70 0.41
N LYS A 310 -29.40 9.70 -0.86
CA LYS A 310 -30.75 10.17 -1.20
C LYS A 310 -31.72 9.13 -0.66
N SER A 311 -32.86 9.57 -0.12
CA SER A 311 -33.96 8.74 0.40
C SER A 311 -34.32 7.56 -0.52
N ASP A 312 -34.07 7.71 -1.82
CA ASP A 312 -34.38 6.75 -2.86
C ASP A 312 -33.42 5.55 -2.90
N ALA A 313 -32.24 5.62 -2.27
CA ALA A 313 -31.26 4.52 -2.23
C ALA A 313 -31.71 3.35 -1.33
N LEU A 314 -32.45 3.64 -0.25
CA LEU A 314 -33.06 2.60 0.60
C LEU A 314 -34.25 1.93 -0.10
N GLU A 315 -34.94 2.64 -1.01
CA GLU A 315 -35.98 2.07 -1.87
C GLU A 315 -35.38 1.31 -3.08
N TRP A 316 -34.15 1.63 -3.48
CA TRP A 316 -33.42 0.93 -4.55
C TRP A 316 -32.87 -0.44 -4.10
N VAL A 317 -32.36 -0.56 -2.86
CA VAL A 317 -31.92 -1.83 -2.27
C VAL A 317 -33.07 -2.83 -2.12
N SER A 318 -34.32 -2.38 -2.02
CA SER A 318 -35.49 -3.27 -1.98
C SER A 318 -35.96 -3.75 -3.36
N ARG A 319 -35.44 -3.17 -4.45
CA ARG A 319 -35.86 -3.47 -5.83
C ARG A 319 -34.77 -4.14 -6.70
N SER A 320 -33.50 -4.21 -6.27
CA SER A 320 -32.45 -4.86 -7.06
C SER A 320 -32.57 -6.39 -7.03
N THR A 321 -32.97 -6.97 -8.15
CA THR A 321 -33.15 -8.42 -8.34
C THR A 321 -31.87 -9.18 -8.68
N GLN A 322 -30.69 -8.54 -8.68
CA GLN A 322 -29.42 -9.21 -9.02
C GLN A 322 -28.51 -9.40 -7.80
N PRO A 323 -28.16 -10.64 -7.42
CA PRO A 323 -27.32 -10.96 -6.26
C PRO A 323 -25.91 -10.35 -6.34
N LEU A 324 -25.46 -9.96 -7.53
CA LEU A 324 -24.16 -9.33 -7.73
C LEU A 324 -24.07 -7.92 -7.10
N GLU A 325 -25.16 -7.14 -7.13
CA GLU A 325 -25.15 -5.75 -6.63
C GLU A 325 -24.93 -5.69 -5.11
N ALA A 326 -25.58 -6.59 -4.36
CA ALA A 326 -25.38 -6.74 -2.91
C ALA A 326 -23.95 -7.19 -2.55
N LEU A 327 -23.22 -7.78 -3.49
CA LEU A 327 -21.84 -8.26 -3.29
C LEU A 327 -20.78 -7.23 -3.67
N ILE A 328 -21.14 -6.13 -4.35
CA ILE A 328 -20.18 -5.09 -4.77
C ILE A 328 -19.42 -4.52 -3.56
N LEU A 329 -20.13 -4.22 -2.47
CA LEU A 329 -19.52 -3.68 -1.26
C LEU A 329 -18.52 -4.67 -0.62
N PRO A 330 -18.89 -5.91 -0.25
CA PRO A 330 -17.93 -6.85 0.34
C PRO A 330 -16.77 -7.19 -0.61
N ILE A 331 -17.01 -7.34 -1.92
CA ILE A 331 -15.93 -7.55 -2.91
C ILE A 331 -14.95 -6.36 -2.91
N SER A 332 -15.48 -5.13 -2.92
CA SER A 332 -14.66 -3.91 -2.92
C SER A 332 -13.85 -3.77 -1.63
N LEU A 333 -14.46 -4.08 -0.48
CA LEU A 333 -13.77 -4.08 0.81
C LEU A 333 -12.65 -5.13 0.87
N LEU A 334 -12.88 -6.34 0.33
CA LEU A 334 -11.86 -7.38 0.27
C LEU A 334 -10.68 -7.01 -0.64
N ILE A 335 -10.96 -6.39 -1.79
CA ILE A 335 -9.91 -5.86 -2.68
C ILE A 335 -9.16 -4.73 -1.99
N LEU A 336 -9.87 -3.81 -1.33
CA LEU A 336 -9.26 -2.72 -0.58
C LEU A 336 -8.38 -3.25 0.56
N LEU A 337 -8.80 -4.29 1.27
CA LEU A 337 -7.99 -4.95 2.30
C LEU A 337 -6.68 -5.51 1.71
N ALA A 338 -6.73 -6.20 0.57
CA ALA A 338 -5.53 -6.70 -0.09
C ALA A 338 -4.58 -5.59 -0.58
N ILE A 339 -5.14 -4.48 -1.10
CA ILE A 339 -4.36 -3.29 -1.49
C ILE A 339 -3.76 -2.62 -0.26
N THR A 340 -4.56 -2.46 0.81
CA THR A 340 -4.12 -1.84 2.06
C THR A 340 -2.96 -2.62 2.63
N ASP A 341 -3.05 -3.95 2.68
CA ASP A 341 -1.95 -4.81 3.11
C ASP A 341 -0.70 -4.67 2.22
N SER A 342 -0.89 -4.49 0.91
CA SER A 342 0.21 -4.22 -0.02
C SER A 342 0.90 -2.89 0.26
N VAL A 343 0.12 -1.84 0.53
CA VAL A 343 0.61 -0.51 0.88
C VAL A 343 1.28 -0.55 2.24
N THR A 344 0.63 -1.10 3.27
CA THR A 344 1.18 -1.20 4.61
C THR A 344 2.43 -2.03 4.62
N ASP A 345 2.52 -3.17 3.92
CA ASP A 345 3.79 -3.90 3.81
C ASP A 345 4.86 -3.07 3.08
N SER A 346 4.50 -2.36 2.01
CA SER A 346 5.47 -1.56 1.26
C SER A 346 5.99 -0.37 2.06
N ASP A 347 5.13 0.24 2.89
CA ASP A 347 5.40 1.36 3.80
C ASP A 347 6.01 0.89 5.14
N PHE A 348 5.70 -0.33 5.58
CA PHE A 348 6.27 -0.98 6.77
C PHE A 348 7.69 -1.47 6.48
N LEU A 349 7.96 -1.96 5.27
CA LEU A 349 9.31 -2.11 4.73
C LEU A 349 9.99 -0.76 4.41
N PHE A 350 9.28 0.37 4.55
CA PHE A 350 9.81 1.74 4.40
C PHE A 350 10.19 2.40 5.74
N LEU A 351 9.86 1.79 6.89
CA LEU A 351 10.67 1.97 8.09
C LEU A 351 12.04 1.39 7.75
N TYR A 352 12.94 2.25 7.28
CA TYR A 352 14.26 1.95 6.72
C TYR A 352 15.03 0.88 7.51
N ASP A 353 14.90 0.91 8.84
CA ASP A 353 15.55 0.00 9.76
C ASP A 353 15.04 -1.45 9.67
N ALA A 354 13.79 -1.70 9.25
CA ALA A 354 13.19 -3.03 9.18
C ALA A 354 13.71 -3.86 8.02
N ARG A 355 13.72 -3.26 6.83
CA ARG A 355 14.35 -3.87 5.65
C ARG A 355 15.84 -4.09 5.88
N HIS A 356 16.51 -3.13 6.52
CA HIS A 356 17.92 -3.23 6.83
C HIS A 356 18.21 -4.36 7.83
N ALA A 357 17.45 -4.45 8.91
CA ALA A 357 17.59 -5.52 9.90
C ALA A 357 17.30 -6.91 9.30
N LEU A 358 16.26 -7.03 8.47
CA LEU A 358 15.98 -8.29 7.75
C LEU A 358 16.97 -8.58 6.63
N SER A 359 17.62 -7.57 6.04
CA SER A 359 18.70 -7.80 5.08
C SER A 359 19.97 -8.29 5.77
N GLN A 360 20.28 -7.77 6.96
CA GLN A 360 21.37 -8.25 7.83
C GLN A 360 21.16 -9.72 8.23
N GLN A 361 19.91 -10.14 8.44
CA GLN A 361 19.36 -11.47 8.06
C GLN A 361 20.26 -12.43 7.27
N ASN A 362 20.61 -11.94 6.08
CA ASN A 362 21.19 -12.73 5.00
C ASN A 362 22.71 -12.56 4.91
N GLU A 363 23.31 -11.81 5.82
CA GLU A 363 24.75 -11.63 5.86
C GLU A 363 25.41 -12.86 6.49
N PRO A 364 26.55 -13.33 5.94
CA PRO A 364 27.32 -14.40 6.57
C PRO A 364 27.68 -14.03 8.01
N GLY A 365 27.43 -14.95 8.96
CA GLY A 365 27.69 -14.72 10.38
C GLY A 365 26.54 -14.06 11.14
N ALA A 366 25.39 -13.78 10.50
CA ALA A 366 24.18 -13.38 11.21
C ALA A 366 23.80 -14.40 12.31
N LEU A 367 23.24 -13.91 13.41
CA LEU A 367 22.84 -14.73 14.55
C LEU A 367 21.31 -14.79 14.66
N ILE A 368 20.78 -15.92 15.12
CA ILE A 368 19.36 -16.03 15.49
C ILE A 368 19.01 -14.99 16.56
N SER A 369 17.78 -14.50 16.50
CA SER A 369 17.31 -13.35 17.27
C SER A 369 17.00 -13.64 18.75
N THR A 370 17.50 -14.76 19.28
CA THR A 370 17.05 -15.39 20.53
C THR A 370 18.24 -15.87 21.35
N GLN A 371 18.11 -15.90 22.68
CA GLN A 371 19.15 -16.39 23.58
C GLN A 371 18.94 -17.90 23.88
N PRO A 372 20.00 -18.73 23.91
CA PRO A 372 21.39 -18.40 23.59
C PRO A 372 21.61 -18.18 22.08
N TRP A 373 22.56 -17.32 21.73
CA TRP A 373 22.86 -16.99 20.33
C TRP A 373 23.40 -18.20 19.57
N ALA A 374 22.92 -18.39 18.34
CA ALA A 374 23.42 -19.39 17.42
C ALA A 374 23.52 -18.81 15.99
N PRO A 375 24.40 -19.36 15.14
CA PRO A 375 24.48 -18.94 13.74
C PRO A 375 23.15 -19.12 12.98
N MET A 376 22.77 -18.11 12.22
CA MET A 376 21.66 -18.16 11.27
C MET A 376 22.10 -18.96 10.04
N LYS A 377 21.34 -19.99 9.70
CA LYS A 377 21.59 -20.83 8.51
C LYS A 377 21.24 -20.03 7.26
N GLN A 378 22.21 -19.94 6.34
CA GLN A 378 22.12 -19.16 5.10
C GLN A 378 21.84 -20.01 3.86
N THR A 379 21.95 -21.34 3.96
CA THR A 379 21.81 -22.26 2.82
C THR A 379 20.88 -23.40 3.20
N TYR A 380 19.77 -23.53 2.48
CA TYR A 380 18.74 -24.55 2.71
C TYR A 380 18.60 -25.47 1.50
N THR A 381 18.58 -24.88 0.31
CA THR A 381 18.31 -25.54 -0.98
C THR A 381 19.48 -25.45 -1.93
N GLY A 382 20.44 -24.53 -1.70
CA GLY A 382 21.51 -24.21 -2.63
C GLY A 382 21.12 -23.17 -3.69
N ASN A 383 19.83 -22.81 -3.79
CA ASN A 383 19.39 -21.71 -4.64
C ASN A 383 19.44 -20.39 -3.84
N LYS A 384 20.33 -19.48 -4.24
CA LYS A 384 20.56 -18.20 -3.53
C LYS A 384 19.29 -17.37 -3.29
N TYR A 385 18.36 -17.35 -4.24
CA TYR A 385 17.13 -16.56 -4.10
C TYR A 385 16.17 -17.19 -3.08
N LEU A 386 15.96 -18.50 -3.19
CA LEU A 386 15.11 -19.24 -2.26
C LEU A 386 15.70 -19.25 -0.85
N ASP A 387 17.00 -19.46 -0.73
CA ASP A 387 17.69 -19.50 0.56
C ASP A 387 17.65 -18.14 1.27
N ARG A 388 17.78 -17.04 0.52
CA ARG A 388 17.58 -15.69 1.08
C ARG A 388 16.15 -15.50 1.60
N ARG A 389 15.15 -15.96 0.85
CA ARG A 389 13.75 -15.84 1.28
C ARG A 389 13.45 -16.73 2.50
N LEU A 390 13.95 -17.95 2.51
CA LEU A 390 13.82 -18.90 3.62
C LEU A 390 14.53 -18.38 4.86
N THR A 391 15.73 -17.81 4.75
CA THR A 391 16.45 -17.20 5.88
C THR A 391 15.62 -16.11 6.56
N ILE A 392 15.02 -15.21 5.77
CA ILE A 392 14.12 -14.17 6.28
C ILE A 392 12.92 -14.82 7.00
N LEU A 393 12.23 -15.77 6.36
CA LEU A 393 11.07 -16.43 6.95
C LEU A 393 11.43 -17.18 8.24
N VAL A 394 12.54 -17.91 8.24
CA VAL A 394 13.05 -18.64 9.40
C VAL A 394 13.35 -17.67 10.54
N SER A 395 14.04 -16.56 10.28
CA SER A 395 14.34 -15.56 11.31
C SER A 395 13.08 -14.98 11.96
N LEU A 396 12.01 -14.78 11.17
CA LEU A 396 10.72 -14.28 11.65
C LEU A 396 10.02 -15.32 12.54
N TYR A 397 9.86 -16.55 12.05
CA TYR A 397 9.15 -17.60 12.78
C TYR A 397 9.92 -18.07 14.02
N PHE A 398 11.25 -18.03 14.02
CA PHE A 398 12.06 -18.54 15.13
C PHE A 398 11.75 -17.80 16.45
N SER A 399 11.66 -16.46 16.42
CA SER A 399 11.32 -15.65 17.61
C SER A 399 9.90 -15.84 18.13
N ALA A 400 9.02 -16.41 17.32
CA ALA A 400 7.64 -16.66 17.69
C ALA A 400 7.43 -18.07 18.26
N LEU A 401 8.39 -18.97 18.06
CA LEU A 401 8.28 -20.41 18.31
C LEU A 401 9.27 -20.91 19.36
N ASP A 402 10.18 -20.08 19.81
CA ASP A 402 11.18 -20.43 20.82
C ASP A 402 10.68 -20.23 22.26
N GLY A 403 9.57 -19.52 22.44
CA GLY A 403 8.97 -19.25 23.74
C GLY A 403 9.70 -18.20 24.58
N THR A 404 10.82 -17.64 24.10
CA THR A 404 11.55 -16.59 24.82
C THR A 404 10.76 -15.27 24.84
N ARG A 405 9.87 -15.10 23.85
CA ARG A 405 8.94 -13.98 23.74
C ARG A 405 7.49 -14.46 23.88
N PRO A 406 6.91 -14.39 25.09
CA PRO A 406 5.56 -14.87 25.34
C PRO A 406 4.50 -14.06 24.57
N ASP A 407 4.76 -12.78 24.30
CA ASP A 407 3.90 -11.91 23.51
C ASP A 407 3.82 -12.35 22.03
N ALA A 408 4.98 -12.60 21.41
CA ALA A 408 5.05 -13.09 20.03
C ALA A 408 4.49 -14.51 19.91
N SER A 409 4.82 -15.38 20.87
CA SER A 409 4.33 -16.77 20.91
C SER A 409 2.81 -16.84 21.06
N LEU A 410 2.23 -15.96 21.88
CA LEU A 410 0.79 -15.88 22.09
C LEU A 410 0.04 -15.43 20.83
N ILE A 411 0.55 -14.40 20.14
CA ILE A 411 -0.02 -13.94 18.87
C ILE A 411 0.12 -15.02 17.80
N PHE A 412 1.26 -15.69 17.75
CA PHE A 412 1.46 -16.82 16.84
C PHE A 412 0.46 -17.94 17.12
N LEU A 413 0.23 -18.32 18.39
CA LEU A 413 -0.76 -19.33 18.77
C LEU A 413 -2.17 -18.92 18.34
N TYR A 414 -2.56 -17.67 18.60
CA TYR A 414 -3.85 -17.13 18.14
C TYR A 414 -3.98 -17.26 16.62
N SER A 415 -2.99 -16.70 15.90
CA SER A 415 -2.92 -16.72 14.44
C SER A 415 -2.98 -18.13 13.88
N TRP A 416 -2.25 -19.07 14.46
CA TRP A 416 -2.17 -20.45 14.01
C TRP A 416 -3.54 -21.14 14.02
N GLY A 417 -4.31 -21.00 15.11
CA GLY A 417 -5.66 -21.57 15.16
C GLY A 417 -6.64 -20.91 14.19
N GLN A 418 -6.53 -19.59 13.99
CA GLN A 418 -7.31 -18.89 12.97
C GLN A 418 -6.93 -19.37 11.56
N ASN A 419 -5.65 -19.55 11.26
CA ASN A 419 -5.17 -20.06 9.97
C ASN A 419 -5.58 -21.51 9.71
N LEU A 420 -5.53 -22.39 10.72
CA LEU A 420 -6.03 -23.76 10.60
C LEU A 420 -7.52 -23.77 10.23
N ALA A 421 -8.32 -23.00 10.97
CA ALA A 421 -9.75 -22.88 10.71
C ALA A 421 -10.02 -22.31 9.30
N LEU A 422 -9.37 -21.21 8.95
CA LEU A 422 -9.46 -20.55 7.65
C LEU A 422 -9.14 -21.50 6.49
N TRP A 423 -8.03 -22.25 6.57
CA TRP A 423 -7.66 -23.17 5.50
C TRP A 423 -8.60 -24.36 5.36
N ILE A 424 -9.22 -24.81 6.46
CA ILE A 424 -10.32 -25.78 6.40
C ILE A 424 -11.50 -25.17 5.64
N LEU A 425 -11.88 -23.92 5.91
CA LEU A 425 -13.00 -23.27 5.22
C LEU A 425 -12.74 -23.08 3.71
N ILE A 426 -11.56 -22.58 3.34
CA ILE A 426 -11.16 -22.39 1.94
C ILE A 426 -11.16 -23.74 1.21
N HIS A 427 -10.54 -24.78 1.77
CA HIS A 427 -10.56 -26.11 1.15
C HIS A 427 -11.97 -26.67 1.04
N ALA A 428 -12.79 -26.56 2.09
CA ALA A 428 -14.15 -27.08 2.09
C ALA A 428 -15.00 -26.42 0.99
N GLU A 429 -14.97 -25.08 0.88
CA GLU A 429 -15.70 -24.36 -0.18
C GLU A 429 -15.13 -24.62 -1.59
N SER A 430 -13.81 -24.84 -1.72
CA SER A 430 -13.18 -25.21 -3.00
C SER A 430 -13.66 -26.58 -3.52
N MET A 431 -14.03 -27.49 -2.62
CA MET A 431 -14.45 -28.86 -2.96
C MET A 431 -15.92 -28.95 -3.38
N ARG A 432 -16.69 -27.85 -3.33
CA ARG A 432 -18.10 -27.83 -3.76
C ARG A 432 -18.23 -28.17 -5.24
N ALA A 433 -19.23 -28.96 -5.58
CA ALA A 433 -19.51 -29.39 -6.95
C ALA A 433 -19.64 -28.20 -7.92
N ALA A 434 -20.24 -27.09 -7.47
CA ALA A 434 -20.37 -25.86 -8.27
C ALA A 434 -19.03 -25.18 -8.63
N ASN A 435 -17.96 -25.44 -7.86
CA ASN A 435 -16.64 -24.86 -8.12
C ASN A 435 -15.77 -25.74 -9.02
N ARG A 436 -16.27 -26.89 -9.45
CA ARG A 436 -15.54 -27.81 -10.33
C ARG A 436 -15.14 -27.11 -11.63
N GLY A 437 -13.88 -27.33 -12.04
CA GLY A 437 -13.29 -26.73 -13.25
C GLY A 437 -12.84 -25.29 -13.11
N LYS A 438 -13.12 -24.61 -11.98
CA LYS A 438 -12.66 -23.24 -11.73
C LYS A 438 -11.29 -23.25 -11.08
N LEU A 439 -10.24 -23.32 -11.91
CA LEU A 439 -8.85 -23.49 -11.48
C LEU A 439 -8.45 -22.57 -10.32
N ILE A 440 -8.83 -21.29 -10.35
CA ILE A 440 -8.48 -20.32 -9.30
C ILE A 440 -9.14 -20.65 -7.95
N LEU A 441 -10.37 -21.16 -7.97
CA LEU A 441 -11.10 -21.52 -6.75
C LEU A 441 -10.67 -22.89 -6.21
N THR A 442 -10.30 -23.82 -7.08
CA THR A 442 -9.98 -25.21 -6.72
C THR A 442 -8.50 -25.46 -6.43
N SER A 443 -7.59 -24.61 -6.90
CA SER A 443 -6.13 -24.77 -6.72
C SER A 443 -5.66 -24.26 -5.35
N VAL A 444 -6.19 -24.85 -4.27
CA VAL A 444 -5.92 -24.39 -2.91
C VAL A 444 -4.44 -24.51 -2.52
N THR A 445 -3.72 -25.53 -3.04
CA THR A 445 -2.27 -25.65 -2.87
C THR A 445 -1.51 -24.48 -3.51
N ALA A 446 -1.89 -24.09 -4.73
CA ALA A 446 -1.28 -22.95 -5.40
C ALA A 446 -1.59 -21.66 -4.65
N LEU A 447 -2.82 -21.51 -4.13
CA LEU A 447 -3.19 -20.39 -3.27
C LEU A 447 -2.33 -20.32 -2.00
N GLY A 448 -2.13 -21.45 -1.31
CA GLY A 448 -1.27 -21.52 -0.14
C GLY A 448 0.18 -21.16 -0.46
N LEU A 449 0.72 -21.63 -1.59
CA LEU A 449 2.07 -21.24 -2.05
C LEU A 449 2.14 -19.75 -2.35
N MET A 450 1.14 -19.19 -3.04
CA MET A 450 1.04 -17.74 -3.25
C MET A 450 1.01 -16.99 -1.92
N ALA A 451 0.26 -17.45 -0.92
CA ALA A 451 0.23 -16.82 0.41
C ALA A 451 1.60 -16.83 1.10
N VAL A 452 2.38 -17.91 0.97
CA VAL A 452 3.75 -18.00 1.51
C VAL A 452 4.70 -17.01 0.82
N PHE A 453 4.63 -16.88 -0.51
CA PHE A 453 5.57 -16.04 -1.25
C PHE A 453 5.17 -14.57 -1.31
N ILE A 454 3.91 -14.29 -1.59
CA ILE A 454 3.35 -12.94 -1.82
C ILE A 454 2.90 -12.29 -0.51
N GLY A 455 2.45 -13.08 0.47
CA GLY A 455 1.90 -12.60 1.74
C GLY A 455 0.45 -13.06 1.93
N HIS A 456 0.14 -13.49 3.15
CA HIS A 456 -1.17 -14.02 3.51
C HIS A 456 -2.25 -12.93 3.44
N GLY A 457 -1.97 -11.74 3.99
CA GLY A 457 -2.88 -10.59 4.00
C GLY A 457 -3.31 -10.11 2.61
N ARG A 458 -2.54 -10.41 1.55
CA ARG A 458 -2.90 -10.06 0.17
C ARG A 458 -3.70 -11.14 -0.53
N VAL A 459 -3.23 -12.38 -0.43
CA VAL A 459 -3.71 -13.49 -1.25
C VAL A 459 -5.09 -13.96 -0.80
N VAL A 460 -5.33 -14.01 0.52
CA VAL A 460 -6.59 -14.51 1.07
C VAL A 460 -7.79 -13.59 0.76
N PRO A 461 -7.73 -12.26 0.99
CA PRO A 461 -8.85 -11.39 0.66
C PRO A 461 -9.15 -11.37 -0.85
N LEU A 462 -8.13 -11.45 -1.71
CA LEU A 462 -8.32 -11.57 -3.15
C LEU A 462 -9.04 -12.87 -3.53
N TRP A 463 -8.67 -13.99 -2.92
CA TRP A 463 -9.38 -15.24 -3.15
C TRP A 463 -10.84 -15.15 -2.70
N PHE A 464 -11.12 -14.54 -1.55
CA PHE A 464 -12.49 -14.30 -1.11
C PHE A 464 -13.28 -13.41 -2.07
N ALA A 465 -12.68 -12.33 -2.58
CA ALA A 465 -13.30 -11.46 -3.56
C ALA A 465 -13.63 -12.23 -4.85
N ILE A 466 -12.69 -13.03 -5.37
CA ILE A 466 -12.88 -13.88 -6.55
C ILE A 466 -13.95 -14.94 -6.28
N HIS A 467 -13.98 -15.55 -5.09
CA HIS A 467 -15.00 -16.51 -4.70
C HIS A 467 -16.40 -15.88 -4.68
N LEU A 468 -16.56 -14.72 -4.04
CA LEU A 468 -17.85 -14.00 -4.04
C LEU A 468 -18.27 -13.58 -5.45
N TRP A 469 -17.33 -13.18 -6.30
CA TRP A 469 -17.62 -12.73 -7.64
C TRP A 469 -17.95 -13.87 -8.62
N THR A 470 -17.32 -15.03 -8.46
CA THR A 470 -17.36 -16.08 -9.50
C THR A 470 -18.00 -17.38 -9.05
N SER A 471 -18.13 -17.66 -7.76
CA SER A 471 -18.64 -18.95 -7.28
C SER A 471 -20.17 -19.07 -7.48
N PRO A 472 -20.68 -20.13 -8.13
CA PRO A 472 -22.12 -20.36 -8.20
C PRO A 472 -22.74 -20.64 -6.82
N THR A 473 -21.94 -21.10 -5.85
CA THR A 473 -22.39 -21.28 -4.45
C THR A 473 -22.74 -19.96 -3.76
N VAL A 474 -22.43 -18.83 -4.39
CA VAL A 474 -22.74 -17.47 -3.92
C VAL A 474 -23.79 -16.81 -4.81
N LEU A 475 -23.56 -16.81 -6.12
CA LEU A 475 -24.40 -16.06 -7.06
C LEU A 475 -25.78 -16.68 -7.28
N ASN A 476 -25.88 -18.01 -7.28
CA ASN A 476 -27.15 -18.70 -7.53
C ASN A 476 -27.14 -20.10 -6.90
N PRO A 477 -27.17 -20.18 -5.55
CA PRO A 477 -26.88 -21.43 -4.87
C PRO A 477 -28.05 -22.40 -4.91
N PHE A 478 -27.81 -23.61 -5.41
CA PHE A 478 -28.74 -24.74 -5.35
C PHE A 478 -28.22 -25.87 -4.47
N ALA A 479 -29.13 -26.71 -3.93
CA ALA A 479 -28.77 -27.83 -3.07
C ALA A 479 -27.71 -28.77 -3.68
N TYR A 480 -27.86 -29.16 -4.94
CA TYR A 480 -26.90 -30.04 -5.62
C TYR A 480 -25.52 -29.38 -5.81
N GLN A 481 -25.47 -28.05 -5.95
CA GLN A 481 -24.23 -27.29 -6.11
C GLN A 481 -23.40 -27.23 -4.83
N LEU A 482 -24.07 -27.33 -3.67
CA LEU A 482 -23.43 -27.38 -2.36
C LEU A 482 -22.93 -28.79 -2.00
N THR A 483 -23.23 -29.83 -2.79
CA THR A 483 -22.68 -31.16 -2.55
C THR A 483 -21.19 -31.23 -2.89
N VAL A 484 -20.50 -32.25 -2.39
CA VAL A 484 -19.10 -32.53 -2.71
C VAL A 484 -18.99 -33.87 -3.42
N ASP A 485 -18.17 -33.89 -4.47
CA ASP A 485 -18.00 -35.05 -5.35
C ASP A 485 -17.52 -36.31 -4.61
N ASN A 486 -16.69 -36.14 -3.59
CA ASN A 486 -16.26 -37.23 -2.72
C ASN A 486 -16.42 -36.80 -1.26
N PRO A 487 -17.47 -37.26 -0.56
CA PRO A 487 -17.73 -36.90 0.84
C PRO A 487 -16.57 -37.20 1.79
N PHE A 488 -15.75 -38.22 1.50
CA PHE A 488 -14.61 -38.60 2.34
C PHE A 488 -13.48 -37.57 2.29
N LYS A 489 -13.27 -36.89 1.15
CA LYS A 489 -12.27 -35.81 1.04
C LYS A 489 -12.55 -34.70 2.05
N VAL A 490 -13.81 -34.34 2.20
CA VAL A 490 -14.24 -33.33 3.18
C VAL A 490 -14.15 -33.87 4.59
N ALA A 491 -14.62 -35.10 4.83
CA ALA A 491 -14.57 -35.70 6.16
C ALA A 491 -13.16 -35.76 6.76
N LEU A 492 -12.15 -36.01 5.91
CA LEU A 492 -10.74 -36.14 6.29
C LEU A 492 -9.98 -34.81 6.25
N LEU A 493 -10.60 -33.74 5.76
CA LEU A 493 -9.96 -32.44 5.57
C LEU A 493 -9.34 -31.87 6.86
N PRO A 494 -10.03 -31.86 8.03
CA PRO A 494 -9.41 -31.37 9.25
C PRO A 494 -8.14 -32.14 9.62
N PHE A 495 -8.15 -33.47 9.43
CA PHE A 495 -6.98 -34.30 9.71
C PHE A 495 -5.84 -34.02 8.75
N GLY A 496 -6.11 -33.87 7.44
CA GLY A 496 -5.08 -33.51 6.48
C GLY A 496 -4.48 -32.13 6.73
N VAL A 497 -5.29 -31.15 7.17
CA VAL A 497 -4.80 -29.83 7.59
C VAL A 497 -3.94 -29.94 8.86
N ILE A 498 -4.38 -30.68 9.88
CA ILE A 498 -3.59 -30.88 11.11
C ILE A 498 -2.27 -31.60 10.80
N THR A 499 -2.28 -32.65 9.98
CA THR A 499 -1.07 -33.39 9.63
C THR A 499 -0.11 -32.57 8.77
N GLY A 500 -0.62 -31.84 7.79
CA GLY A 500 0.20 -31.08 6.84
C GLY A 500 0.67 -29.72 7.34
N LEU A 501 -0.10 -29.07 8.21
CA LEU A 501 0.21 -27.75 8.75
C LEU A 501 0.49 -27.82 10.27
N GLY A 502 -0.36 -28.49 11.04
CA GLY A 502 -0.26 -28.51 12.50
C GLY A 502 0.94 -29.26 13.07
N ILE A 503 1.19 -30.50 12.63
CA ILE A 503 2.32 -31.31 13.13
C ILE A 503 3.67 -30.62 12.85
N PRO A 504 3.96 -30.12 11.63
CA PRO A 504 5.17 -29.36 11.38
C PRO A 504 5.33 -28.16 12.31
N THR A 505 4.25 -27.41 12.60
CA THR A 505 4.29 -26.31 13.58
C THR A 505 4.69 -26.81 14.98
N LEU A 506 4.11 -27.92 15.46
CA LEU A 506 4.45 -28.48 16.77
C LEU A 506 5.93 -28.90 16.86
N VAL A 507 6.49 -29.44 15.77
CA VAL A 507 7.93 -29.75 15.68
C VAL A 507 8.77 -28.48 15.76
N MET A 508 8.35 -27.38 15.14
CA MET A 508 9.05 -26.09 15.25
C MET A 508 8.95 -25.48 16.65
N CYS A 509 7.89 -25.77 17.41
CA CYS A 509 7.75 -25.34 18.80
C CYS A 509 8.68 -26.08 19.77
N LEU A 510 9.37 -27.15 19.33
CA LEU A 510 10.30 -27.86 20.20
C LEU A 510 11.44 -26.91 20.66
N PRO A 511 11.81 -26.92 21.95
CA PRO A 511 12.86 -26.06 22.48
C PRO A 511 14.24 -26.44 21.92
N ALA A 512 14.97 -25.44 21.46
CA ALA A 512 16.37 -25.55 21.07
C ALA A 512 17.24 -24.80 22.09
N PRO A 513 18.40 -25.33 22.51
CA PRO A 513 19.00 -26.60 22.08
C PRO A 513 18.53 -27.83 22.87
N ALA A 514 17.59 -27.67 23.82
CA ALA A 514 17.27 -28.69 24.82
C ALA A 514 16.72 -30.01 24.24
N LEU A 515 15.83 -29.95 23.25
CA LEU A 515 15.27 -31.14 22.58
C LEU A 515 15.76 -31.29 21.13
N VAL A 516 16.01 -30.18 20.44
CA VAL A 516 16.50 -30.18 19.05
C VAL A 516 17.63 -29.18 18.90
N SER A 517 18.58 -29.43 17.99
CA SER A 517 19.63 -28.45 17.70
C SER A 517 19.05 -27.18 17.05
N PHE A 518 19.75 -26.05 17.17
CA PHE A 518 19.39 -24.80 16.50
C PHE A 518 19.26 -24.96 14.99
N GLU A 519 20.19 -25.70 14.38
CA GLU A 519 20.15 -25.98 12.94
C GLU A 519 18.92 -26.80 12.57
N THR A 520 18.63 -27.86 13.32
CA THR A 520 17.46 -28.72 13.09
C THR A 520 16.16 -27.90 13.16
N LYS A 521 16.02 -27.01 14.14
CA LYS A 521 14.85 -26.13 14.28
C LYS A 521 14.69 -25.16 13.10
N GLN A 522 15.79 -24.56 12.64
CA GLN A 522 15.81 -23.68 11.46
C GLN A 522 15.41 -24.45 10.19
N VAL A 523 15.91 -25.67 9.98
CA VAL A 523 15.55 -26.52 8.85
C VAL A 523 14.07 -26.89 8.86
N TRP A 524 13.52 -27.29 10.02
CA TRP A 524 12.08 -27.57 10.13
C TRP A 524 11.21 -26.34 9.87
N THR A 525 11.67 -25.16 10.28
CA THR A 525 10.99 -23.89 10.02
C THR A 525 11.02 -23.51 8.53
N ALA A 526 12.10 -23.87 7.81
CA ALA A 526 12.16 -23.73 6.36
C ALA A 526 11.23 -24.74 5.65
N ILE A 527 11.23 -26.00 6.08
CA ILE A 527 10.34 -27.05 5.54
C ILE A 527 8.87 -26.67 5.75
N TYR A 528 8.53 -26.05 6.88
CA TYR A 528 7.18 -25.57 7.17
C TYR A 528 6.65 -24.58 6.12
N GLN A 529 7.51 -23.84 5.41
CA GLN A 529 7.04 -22.96 4.32
C GLN A 529 6.39 -23.75 3.17
N LEU A 530 6.62 -25.07 3.10
CA LEU A 530 5.96 -26.00 2.17
C LEU A 530 4.67 -26.61 2.72
N TRP A 531 4.12 -26.07 3.82
CA TRP A 531 2.86 -26.55 4.42
C TRP A 531 1.71 -26.71 3.41
N PRO A 532 1.52 -25.89 2.35
CA PRO A 532 0.41 -26.10 1.40
C PRO A 532 0.52 -27.45 0.67
N ILE A 533 1.75 -27.85 0.34
CA ILE A 533 2.06 -29.12 -0.31
C ILE A 533 1.85 -30.26 0.68
N CYS A 534 2.31 -30.09 1.93
CA CYS A 534 2.12 -31.09 2.99
C CYS A 534 0.63 -31.34 3.27
N VAL A 535 -0.21 -30.29 3.30
CA VAL A 535 -1.68 -30.41 3.45
C VAL A 535 -2.30 -31.16 2.28
N TYR A 536 -1.88 -30.87 1.04
CA TYR A 536 -2.33 -31.60 -0.14
C TYR A 536 -1.97 -33.09 -0.06
N LEU A 537 -0.70 -33.40 0.20
CA LEU A 537 -0.22 -34.78 0.30
C LEU A 537 -0.92 -35.52 1.44
N SER A 538 -1.09 -34.88 2.60
CA SER A 538 -1.81 -35.47 3.75
C SER A 538 -3.25 -35.81 3.39
N ASN A 539 -3.98 -34.86 2.79
CA ASN A 539 -5.37 -35.10 2.36
C ASN A 539 -5.47 -36.19 1.29
N PHE A 540 -4.56 -36.19 0.33
CA PHE A 540 -4.48 -37.20 -0.73
C PHE A 540 -4.24 -38.59 -0.11
N THR A 541 -3.22 -38.73 0.71
CA THR A 541 -2.86 -40.00 1.36
C THR A 541 -3.98 -40.51 2.25
N LEU A 542 -4.53 -39.67 3.14
CA LEU A 542 -5.64 -40.06 4.02
C LEU A 542 -6.87 -40.51 3.23
N THR A 543 -7.22 -39.77 2.17
CA THR A 543 -8.37 -40.13 1.32
C THR A 543 -8.12 -41.44 0.57
N THR A 544 -6.93 -41.63 -0.01
CA THR A 544 -6.57 -42.85 -0.71
C THR A 544 -6.63 -44.05 0.23
N ILE A 545 -6.05 -43.94 1.43
CA ILE A 545 -6.12 -45.01 2.45
C ILE A 545 -7.57 -45.31 2.82
N ALA A 546 -8.40 -44.28 3.05
CA ALA A 546 -9.81 -44.49 3.41
C ALA A 546 -10.61 -45.20 2.30
N ILE A 547 -10.36 -44.88 1.04
CA ILE A 547 -10.99 -45.54 -0.11
C ILE A 547 -10.50 -46.98 -0.27
N CYS A 548 -9.19 -47.22 -0.08
CA CYS A 548 -8.62 -48.58 -0.13
C CYS A 548 -9.16 -49.48 0.99
N VAL A 549 -9.30 -48.95 2.21
CA VAL A 549 -9.82 -49.69 3.37
C VAL A 549 -11.32 -49.91 3.28
N ASN A 550 -12.07 -48.98 2.69
CA ASN A 550 -13.51 -49.09 2.53
C ASN A 550 -13.94 -48.84 1.08
N PRO A 551 -13.88 -49.85 0.19
CA PRO A 551 -14.25 -49.68 -1.21
C PRO A 551 -15.69 -49.20 -1.43
N ARG A 552 -16.61 -49.45 -0.48
CA ARG A 552 -18.00 -48.94 -0.54
C ARG A 552 -18.04 -47.41 -0.57
N ALA A 553 -16.99 -46.73 -0.08
CA ALA A 553 -16.82 -45.30 -0.19
C ALA A 553 -16.86 -44.77 -1.64
N SER A 554 -16.50 -45.62 -2.61
CA SER A 554 -16.43 -45.27 -4.04
C SER A 554 -17.71 -45.62 -4.82
N ILE A 555 -18.65 -46.35 -4.22
CA ILE A 555 -19.86 -46.89 -4.88
C ILE A 555 -21.14 -46.29 -4.26
N LEU A 556 -21.05 -45.06 -3.75
CA LEU A 556 -22.22 -44.38 -3.20
C LEU A 556 -23.16 -43.95 -4.33
N ASN A 557 -24.47 -44.15 -4.15
CA ASN A 557 -25.46 -43.55 -5.03
C ASN A 557 -25.54 -42.02 -4.78
N GLU A 558 -26.18 -41.27 -5.68
CA GLU A 558 -26.20 -39.80 -5.59
C GLU A 558 -26.93 -39.27 -4.33
N SER A 559 -27.96 -39.97 -3.83
CA SER A 559 -28.68 -39.55 -2.63
C SER A 559 -27.86 -39.77 -1.35
N GLU A 560 -27.18 -40.92 -1.24
CA GLU A 560 -26.22 -41.23 -0.18
C GLU A 560 -25.05 -40.24 -0.19
N LYS A 561 -24.50 -39.96 -1.37
CA LYS A 561 -23.42 -39.00 -1.57
C LYS A 561 -23.84 -37.61 -1.09
N ALA A 562 -25.02 -37.13 -1.45
CA ALA A 562 -25.54 -35.85 -0.99
C ALA A 562 -25.71 -35.81 0.55
N ALA A 563 -26.32 -36.84 1.13
CA ALA A 563 -26.54 -36.94 2.57
C ALA A 563 -25.21 -37.00 3.36
N MET A 564 -24.26 -37.83 2.91
CA MET A 564 -22.93 -37.93 3.52
C MET A 564 -22.13 -36.65 3.34
N SER A 565 -22.19 -36.03 2.16
CA SER A 565 -21.54 -34.74 1.89
C SER A 565 -22.00 -33.69 2.90
N GLN A 566 -23.31 -33.51 3.08
CA GLN A 566 -23.83 -32.52 4.04
C GLN A 566 -23.40 -32.83 5.48
N LYS A 567 -23.49 -34.10 5.89
CA LYS A 567 -23.10 -34.54 7.24
C LYS A 567 -21.62 -34.28 7.52
N TYR A 568 -20.74 -34.69 6.60
CA TYR A 568 -19.28 -34.52 6.77
C TYR A 568 -18.84 -33.08 6.60
N PHE A 569 -19.51 -32.30 5.76
CA PHE A 569 -19.28 -30.86 5.65
C PHE A 569 -19.55 -30.15 6.98
N ARG A 570 -20.71 -30.42 7.62
CA ARG A 570 -21.03 -29.86 8.94
C ARG A 570 -19.99 -30.22 10.01
N ARG A 571 -19.50 -31.47 10.02
CA ARG A 571 -18.43 -31.89 10.95
C ARG A 571 -17.12 -31.17 10.68
N THR A 572 -16.80 -30.92 9.42
CA THR A 572 -15.60 -30.19 9.00
C THR A 572 -15.67 -28.73 9.44
N LEU A 573 -16.83 -28.08 9.28
CA LEU A 573 -17.05 -26.74 9.81
C LEU A 573 -16.99 -26.69 11.34
N LEU A 574 -17.51 -27.70 12.03
CA LEU A 574 -17.39 -27.80 13.49
C LEU A 574 -15.91 -27.89 13.92
N ALA A 575 -15.08 -28.64 13.19
CA ALA A 575 -13.65 -28.68 13.45
C ALA A 575 -13.00 -27.30 13.27
N ALA A 576 -13.35 -26.54 12.22
CA ALA A 576 -12.88 -25.18 12.04
C ALA A 576 -13.30 -24.25 13.20
N ILE A 577 -14.53 -24.38 13.70
CA ILE A 577 -15.01 -23.64 14.88
C ILE A 577 -14.15 -23.99 16.10
N ILE A 578 -13.87 -25.27 16.35
CA ILE A 578 -13.05 -25.72 17.49
C ILE A 578 -11.65 -25.13 17.42
N PHE A 579 -10.99 -25.15 16.26
CA PHE A 579 -9.65 -24.57 16.10
C PHE A 579 -9.62 -23.07 16.35
N SER A 580 -10.57 -22.33 15.75
CA SER A 580 -10.67 -20.88 15.93
C SER A 580 -11.00 -20.52 17.38
N ALA A 581 -12.03 -21.13 17.96
CA ALA A 581 -12.48 -20.83 19.32
C ALA A 581 -11.42 -21.23 20.35
N GLY A 582 -10.75 -22.38 20.17
CA GLY A 582 -9.72 -22.86 21.08
C GLY A 582 -8.58 -21.85 21.24
N THR A 583 -8.00 -21.36 20.14
CA THR A 583 -6.90 -20.39 20.23
C THR A 583 -7.38 -18.99 20.57
N HIS A 584 -8.56 -18.57 20.13
CA HIS A 584 -9.15 -17.27 20.46
C HIS A 584 -9.47 -17.14 21.95
N LEU A 585 -10.12 -18.14 22.54
CA LEU A 585 -10.42 -18.15 23.98
C LEU A 585 -9.15 -18.26 24.82
N THR A 586 -8.16 -19.03 24.36
CA THR A 586 -6.83 -19.07 25.01
C THR A 586 -6.17 -17.70 24.98
N TYR A 587 -6.22 -17.00 23.84
CA TYR A 587 -5.71 -15.65 23.70
C TYR A 587 -6.41 -14.67 24.65
N LEU A 588 -7.75 -14.66 24.66
CA LEU A 588 -8.54 -13.80 25.55
C LEU A 588 -8.29 -14.11 27.03
N ALA A 589 -8.20 -15.38 27.42
CA ALA A 589 -7.91 -15.78 28.79
C ALA A 589 -6.54 -15.26 29.26
N LEU A 590 -5.54 -15.28 28.38
CA LEU A 590 -4.18 -14.80 28.68
C LEU A 590 -4.04 -13.28 28.72
N LEU A 591 -5.03 -12.54 28.21
CA LEU A 591 -5.11 -11.08 28.40
C LEU A 591 -5.53 -10.69 29.83
N ILE A 592 -6.12 -11.62 30.59
CA ILE A 592 -6.55 -11.38 31.97
C ILE A 592 -5.30 -11.43 32.88
N PRO A 593 -4.93 -10.32 33.56
CA PRO A 593 -3.69 -10.25 34.36
C PRO A 593 -3.57 -11.35 35.42
N GLN A 594 -4.69 -11.76 36.02
CA GLN A 594 -4.72 -12.82 37.04
C GLN A 594 -4.34 -14.18 36.47
N VAL A 595 -4.79 -14.51 35.25
CA VAL A 595 -4.42 -15.76 34.56
C VAL A 595 -2.94 -15.71 34.18
N ARG A 596 -2.46 -14.54 33.72
CA ARG A 596 -1.05 -14.33 33.40
C ARG A 596 -0.14 -14.49 34.61
N ALA A 597 -0.54 -14.01 35.78
CA ALA A 597 0.25 -14.08 37.01
C ALA A 597 0.44 -15.52 37.55
N VAL A 598 -0.47 -16.44 37.21
CA VAL A 598 -0.40 -17.85 37.63
C VAL A 598 0.48 -18.68 36.68
N LEU A 599 0.66 -18.22 35.44
CA LEU A 599 1.55 -18.88 34.49
C LEU A 599 2.98 -18.38 34.71
N PRO A 600 3.98 -19.27 34.78
CA PRO A 600 5.38 -18.89 34.87
C PRO A 600 5.84 -18.30 33.54
N VAL A 601 5.41 -17.09 33.24
CA VAL A 601 5.94 -16.29 32.14
C VAL A 601 7.24 -15.72 32.68
N ALA A 602 8.37 -16.23 32.17
CA ALA A 602 9.69 -15.82 32.62
C ALA A 602 9.82 -14.30 32.55
N ASP A 603 9.97 -13.64 33.70
CA ASP A 603 10.27 -12.22 33.81
C ASP A 603 11.65 -11.96 33.21
N SER A 604 11.69 -11.55 31.94
CA SER A 604 12.92 -11.17 31.24
C SER A 604 13.33 -9.74 31.59
N SER A 605 13.40 -9.42 32.88
CA SER A 605 13.62 -8.04 33.39
C SER A 605 15.09 -7.63 33.47
N THR A 606 16.02 -8.37 32.85
CA THR A 606 17.44 -8.01 32.86
C THR A 606 18.05 -8.05 31.44
N HIS A 607 18.80 -6.99 31.09
CA HIS A 607 20.01 -6.98 30.21
C HIS A 607 20.06 -6.09 28.93
N SER A 608 21.14 -5.30 28.87
CA SER A 608 22.04 -4.82 27.78
C SER A 608 21.53 -4.28 26.43
N SER A 609 22.32 -3.35 25.86
CA SER A 609 22.08 -2.59 24.62
C SER A 609 22.05 -3.41 23.32
N GLN A 610 22.62 -4.62 23.26
CA GLN A 610 22.49 -5.51 22.09
C GLN A 610 21.06 -6.09 21.94
N GLN A 611 20.21 -6.03 22.98
CA GLN A 611 18.79 -6.38 22.88
C GLN A 611 17.97 -5.42 22.00
N TYR A 612 18.45 -4.21 21.68
CA TYR A 612 17.66 -3.26 20.89
C TYR A 612 17.36 -3.78 19.48
N HIS A 613 18.34 -4.38 18.79
CA HIS A 613 18.10 -4.98 17.47
C HIS A 613 17.15 -6.19 17.53
N LEU A 614 17.24 -7.00 18.59
CA LEU A 614 16.38 -8.17 18.79
C LEU A 614 14.94 -7.81 19.12
N ARG A 615 14.75 -6.81 20.00
CA ARG A 615 13.45 -6.21 20.31
C ARG A 615 12.83 -5.61 19.05
N TYR A 616 13.65 -5.02 18.19
CA TYR A 616 13.22 -4.46 16.92
C TYR A 616 12.72 -5.54 15.96
N ILE A 617 13.50 -6.60 15.66
CA ILE A 617 13.07 -7.68 14.76
C ILE A 617 11.78 -8.35 15.25
N ALA A 618 11.65 -8.65 16.54
CA ALA A 618 10.43 -9.28 17.03
C ALA A 618 9.28 -8.28 17.27
N ARG A 619 9.53 -6.96 17.37
CA ARG A 619 8.49 -5.92 17.21
C ARG A 619 8.03 -5.85 15.75
N LEU A 620 8.91 -6.08 14.79
CA LEU A 620 8.52 -6.19 13.38
C LEU A 620 7.66 -7.42 13.15
N PHE A 621 8.03 -8.56 13.74
CA PHE A 621 7.21 -9.76 13.73
C PHE A 621 5.80 -9.47 14.30
N TYR A 622 5.73 -8.85 15.48
CA TYR A 622 4.47 -8.45 16.11
C TYR A 622 3.62 -7.59 15.17
N LEU A 623 4.21 -6.53 14.59
CA LEU A 623 3.47 -5.58 13.76
C LEU A 623 3.04 -6.19 12.43
N GLN A 624 3.93 -6.91 11.73
CA GLN A 624 3.61 -7.58 10.47
C GLN A 624 2.51 -8.62 10.67
N TRP A 625 2.67 -9.52 11.65
CA TRP A 625 1.64 -10.53 11.91
C TRP A 625 0.36 -9.92 12.45
N SER A 626 0.42 -8.87 13.26
CA SER A 626 -0.81 -8.18 13.69
C SER A 626 -1.57 -7.59 12.51
N SER A 627 -0.87 -7.07 11.48
CA SER A 627 -1.47 -6.61 10.23
C SER A 627 -2.06 -7.77 9.44
N ASP A 628 -1.28 -8.82 9.16
CA ASP A 628 -1.71 -10.01 8.43
C ASP A 628 -2.93 -10.70 9.09
N ILE A 629 -2.94 -10.78 10.42
CA ILE A 629 -4.02 -11.35 11.23
C ILE A 629 -5.24 -10.43 11.22
N ALA A 630 -5.06 -9.11 11.37
CA ALA A 630 -6.16 -8.17 11.32
C ALA A 630 -6.81 -8.17 9.94
N VAL A 631 -6.01 -8.04 8.87
CA VAL A 631 -6.47 -8.07 7.48
C VAL A 631 -7.12 -9.42 7.16
N GLY A 632 -6.44 -10.54 7.45
CA GLY A 632 -6.97 -11.88 7.19
C GLY A 632 -8.23 -12.20 8.00
N GLY A 633 -8.24 -11.82 9.29
CA GLY A 633 -9.38 -11.96 10.19
C GLY A 633 -10.59 -11.12 9.78
N THR A 634 -10.37 -9.85 9.41
CA THR A 634 -11.42 -8.99 8.87
C THR A 634 -11.92 -9.52 7.53
N ALA A 635 -11.03 -10.00 6.66
CA ALA A 635 -11.41 -10.54 5.36
C ALA A 635 -12.27 -11.81 5.49
N VAL A 636 -11.89 -12.76 6.35
CA VAL A 636 -12.71 -13.98 6.57
C VAL A 636 -14.05 -13.65 7.19
N PHE A 637 -14.10 -12.65 8.08
CA PHE A 637 -15.35 -12.14 8.66
C PHE A 637 -16.27 -11.53 7.59
N ILE A 638 -15.76 -10.61 6.76
CA ILE A 638 -16.53 -9.99 5.66
C ILE A 638 -17.02 -11.06 4.70
N TRP A 639 -16.15 -12.01 4.33
CA TRP A 639 -16.49 -13.11 3.44
C TRP A 639 -17.61 -13.99 4.02
N GLY A 640 -17.48 -14.44 5.28
CA GLY A 640 -18.50 -15.25 5.94
C GLY A 640 -19.86 -14.56 6.00
N LEU A 641 -19.88 -13.29 6.41
CA LEU A 641 -21.09 -12.47 6.45
C LEU A 641 -21.72 -12.32 5.05
N ALA A 642 -20.89 -12.06 4.03
CA ALA A 642 -21.33 -11.94 2.63
C ALA A 642 -21.86 -13.26 2.04
N LEU A 643 -21.45 -14.42 2.56
CA LEU A 643 -22.02 -15.71 2.17
C LEU A 643 -23.41 -15.95 2.77
N ARG A 644 -23.72 -15.34 3.93
CA ARG A 644 -24.99 -15.54 4.63
C ARG A 644 -26.12 -14.64 4.12
N LEU A 645 -25.82 -13.38 3.80
CA LEU A 645 -26.82 -12.37 3.39
C LEU A 645 -27.60 -12.73 2.10
N PRO A 646 -26.96 -13.24 1.03
CA PRO A 646 -27.64 -13.52 -0.23
C PRO A 646 -28.69 -14.64 -0.16
N ALA A 647 -28.55 -15.56 0.80
CA ALA A 647 -29.45 -16.70 0.94
C ALA A 647 -30.91 -16.33 1.33
N LYS A 648 -31.20 -15.05 1.60
CA LYS A 648 -32.54 -14.57 2.00
C LYS A 648 -33.01 -13.30 1.27
N ILE A 649 -32.38 -12.91 0.16
CA ILE A 649 -32.58 -11.58 -0.48
C ILE A 649 -34.06 -11.26 -0.78
N GLN A 650 -34.92 -12.26 -0.99
CA GLN A 650 -36.32 -11.98 -1.31
C GLN A 650 -37.17 -11.47 -0.11
N GLU A 651 -36.70 -11.55 1.16
CA GLU A 651 -37.51 -11.15 2.33
C GLU A 651 -36.71 -10.50 3.50
N LEU A 652 -35.48 -10.02 3.26
CA LEU A 652 -34.65 -9.47 4.34
C LEU A 652 -35.11 -8.07 4.77
N SER A 653 -35.92 -8.00 5.81
CA SER A 653 -36.14 -6.74 6.55
C SER A 653 -34.82 -6.20 7.10
N LEU A 654 -34.66 -4.87 7.13
CA LEU A 654 -33.49 -4.19 7.69
C LEU A 654 -33.17 -4.69 9.11
N TYR A 655 -34.22 -4.91 9.92
CA TYR A 655 -34.09 -5.49 11.26
C TYR A 655 -33.39 -6.85 11.25
N THR A 656 -33.76 -7.75 10.32
CA THR A 656 -33.17 -9.08 10.21
C THR A 656 -31.71 -9.02 9.76
N ALA A 657 -31.39 -8.15 8.79
CA ALA A 657 -30.01 -7.92 8.35
C ALA A 657 -29.15 -7.39 9.51
N THR A 658 -29.60 -6.34 10.19
CA THR A 658 -28.90 -5.76 11.35
C THR A 658 -28.71 -6.78 12.47
N LYS A 659 -29.75 -7.55 12.80
CA LYS A 659 -29.66 -8.63 13.81
C LYS A 659 -28.62 -9.68 13.42
N GLN A 660 -28.54 -10.07 12.15
CA GLN A 660 -27.53 -11.03 11.68
C GLN A 660 -26.12 -10.46 11.76
N ILE A 661 -25.91 -9.21 11.34
CA ILE A 661 -24.63 -8.53 11.46
C ILE A 661 -24.18 -8.48 12.91
N ILE A 662 -25.05 -8.01 13.83
CA ILE A 662 -24.76 -7.96 15.27
C ILE A 662 -24.43 -9.35 15.81
N THR A 663 -25.23 -10.37 15.46
CA THR A 663 -24.98 -11.75 15.91
C THR A 663 -23.61 -12.24 15.44
N THR A 664 -23.25 -11.96 14.19
CA THR A 664 -21.97 -12.38 13.61
C THR A 664 -20.80 -11.67 14.29
N ILE A 665 -20.94 -10.37 14.58
CA ILE A 665 -19.95 -9.60 15.35
C ILE A 665 -19.76 -10.20 16.75
N LEU A 666 -20.84 -10.51 17.46
CA LEU A 666 -20.78 -11.10 18.79
C LEU A 666 -20.11 -12.49 18.77
N VAL A 667 -20.45 -13.32 17.78
CA VAL A 667 -19.83 -14.63 17.58
C VAL A 667 -18.34 -14.50 17.25
N ALA A 668 -17.97 -13.55 16.37
CA ALA A 668 -16.57 -13.30 16.03
C ALA A 668 -15.77 -12.81 17.24
N ALA A 669 -16.36 -11.96 18.07
CA ALA A 669 -15.74 -11.49 19.31
C ALA A 669 -15.54 -12.63 20.33
N LEU A 670 -16.46 -13.59 20.38
CA LEU A 670 -16.43 -14.69 21.36
C LEU A 670 -15.58 -15.89 20.90
N LEU A 671 -15.67 -16.28 19.63
CA LEU A 671 -15.10 -17.53 19.10
C LEU A 671 -14.02 -17.30 18.03
N GLY A 672 -13.74 -16.04 17.69
CA GLY A 672 -12.83 -15.65 16.63
C GLY A 672 -13.52 -15.53 15.26
N PRO A 673 -12.92 -14.77 14.33
CA PRO A 673 -13.52 -14.45 13.03
C PRO A 673 -13.72 -15.69 12.14
N SER A 674 -12.82 -16.67 12.19
CA SER A 674 -12.94 -17.88 11.38
C SER A 674 -14.09 -18.78 11.87
N ALA A 675 -14.34 -18.84 13.19
CA ALA A 675 -15.51 -19.53 13.73
C ALA A 675 -16.82 -18.85 13.31
N ALA A 676 -16.86 -17.51 13.34
CA ALA A 676 -18.03 -16.76 12.87
C ALA A 676 -18.34 -17.06 11.40
N ALA A 677 -17.33 -17.02 10.53
CA ALA A 677 -17.49 -17.38 9.12
C ALA A 677 -17.95 -18.83 8.93
N ALA A 678 -17.41 -19.78 9.71
CA ALA A 678 -17.85 -21.17 9.68
C ALA A 678 -19.35 -21.30 10.05
N ILE A 679 -19.80 -20.58 11.09
CA ILE A 679 -21.21 -20.55 11.51
C ILE A 679 -22.10 -19.92 10.44
N ASP A 680 -21.64 -18.87 9.77
CA ASP A 680 -22.36 -18.24 8.68
C ASP A 680 -22.51 -19.16 7.46
N ILE A 681 -21.46 -19.92 7.11
CA ILE A 681 -21.51 -20.95 6.08
C ILE A 681 -22.49 -22.06 6.48
N MET A 682 -22.46 -22.51 7.74
CA MET A 682 -23.43 -23.49 8.25
C MET A 682 -24.87 -22.98 8.14
N ALA A 683 -25.11 -21.72 8.47
CA ALA A 683 -26.42 -21.09 8.39
C ALA A 683 -26.90 -20.95 6.94
N ARG A 684 -26.02 -20.53 6.02
CA ARG A 684 -26.27 -20.48 4.58
C ARG A 684 -26.72 -21.85 4.06
N ASP A 685 -25.92 -22.88 4.31
CA ASP A 685 -26.20 -24.24 3.85
C ASP A 685 -27.51 -24.79 4.46
N GLY A 686 -27.77 -24.49 5.73
CA GLY A 686 -29.03 -24.86 6.39
C GLY A 686 -30.25 -24.28 5.68
N ASN A 687 -30.18 -23.00 5.29
CA ASN A 687 -31.29 -22.32 4.61
C ASN A 687 -31.55 -22.87 3.20
N ILE A 688 -30.51 -23.31 2.48
CA ILE A 688 -30.63 -23.80 1.09
C ILE A 688 -31.01 -25.28 1.03
N LEU A 689 -30.55 -26.08 2.01
CA LEU A 689 -30.74 -27.53 2.01
C LEU A 689 -32.04 -27.98 2.71
N LEU A 690 -32.63 -27.15 3.56
CA LEU A 690 -33.96 -27.42 4.09
C LEU A 690 -34.99 -27.13 2.98
N PRO A 691 -35.94 -28.05 2.69
CA PRO A 691 -37.06 -27.70 1.84
C PRO A 691 -37.78 -26.49 2.46
N PRO A 692 -38.31 -25.54 1.66
CA PRO A 692 -39.18 -24.52 2.21
C PRO A 692 -40.24 -25.25 3.02
N GLU A 693 -40.31 -24.99 4.32
CA GLU A 693 -41.37 -25.54 5.16
C GLU A 693 -42.65 -25.34 4.36
N SER A 694 -43.39 -26.42 4.12
CA SER A 694 -44.76 -26.33 3.67
C SER A 694 -45.44 -25.45 4.71
N THR A 695 -45.53 -24.16 4.45
CA THR A 695 -46.29 -23.21 5.23
C THR A 695 -47.61 -23.93 5.45
N PRO A 696 -47.97 -24.31 6.69
CA PRO A 696 -49.16 -25.10 6.90
C PRO A 696 -50.26 -24.30 6.23
N ALA A 697 -50.80 -24.88 5.14
CA ALA A 697 -51.89 -24.26 4.43
C ALA A 697 -52.89 -23.96 5.53
N LYS A 698 -53.12 -22.67 5.82
CA LYS A 698 -54.25 -22.26 6.64
C LYS A 698 -55.46 -22.74 5.87
N GLN A 699 -55.83 -23.98 6.12
CA GLN A 699 -57.05 -24.61 5.71
C GLN A 699 -58.10 -23.79 6.45
N LYS A 700 -58.57 -22.74 5.76
CA LYS A 700 -59.82 -22.07 6.09
C LYS A 700 -60.88 -23.16 5.99
N PHE A 701 -61.14 -23.86 7.09
CA PHE A 701 -62.42 -24.52 7.28
C PHE A 701 -63.48 -23.41 7.21
N ARG A 702 -64.33 -23.54 6.19
CA ARG A 702 -65.59 -22.81 6.07
C ARG A 702 -66.57 -23.27 7.14
#